data_AF-A0A7U8C2K4-F1
#
_entry.id   AF-A0A7U8C2K4-F1
#
_cell.length_a   1.000
_cell.length_b   1.000
_cell.length_c   1.000
_cell.angle_alpha   90.00
_cell.angle_beta   90.00
_cell.angle_gamma   90.00
#
_symmetry.space_group_name_H-M   'P 1'
#
loop_
_entity.id
_entity.type
_entity.pdbx_description
1 polymer ?
#
loop_
_entity_poly.entity_id
_entity_poly.type
_entity_poly.pdbx_seq_one_letter_code
_entity_poly.pdbx_strand_id
1 'polypeptide(L)'
;MGQDTANHSCNDVGFILTRHQQDEAQGIQLSYWLNCSGRSVSVSIPNQEAVFFIRDEQLDEVQRLIAHLRGWRIAKVDLQDFSYRGVHALYAQSLKTYRQIQEILQLHSIAMMEEDIRHADRYLMERFIQGGVEVIRGEGQVRLRPSNHHPQFRILSIDLETTMRADQILSAAFYADDFQLVLMQGQGIDTDTLDYCADETTLIHKFIQVVQQYDPDIFIGWNVINFDFKVLKNRADQLNIPLLLGRDQQPLQLYQSGQGKVFARMAGRVVLDGIDTLKGATYQFESFSLENVSREFLDRGKLIDHVDDRGGEIQRLFREDKASLARYNLEDCKLVWDIFEKADLINYLIERARLTGLPLDKVGGSAAAFDNQYLPYLHRKGYVAPEYASGMSGLSAPGGYVMDSKPGLYRQVLVLDFKSLYPSIIRTFKIDPYGLAEGLKTSVPADDLIPGFNHAIFSRSKTILPELIERLWAARDQAKQSSNSALSQAIKIIMNSFYGVLGSNVCRFFDQRLSSSITLRGHEILIKTRDIIEEEFGFKIIYGDTDSVFVWLGDDFPESQADGKGSELASFLNKWWQDNLEERFQLKSQLEIEYETHYCRFLMPTMRHSDKGTKKRYAGMKRSADGTDHMVFKGLENVRTDWTMLARKLQEQLYERVFLGQEWKPLLKSTVESLLAGELDEQLVYRKRIRQPLDQYVKNKPPHVQAGLKAEHIYKERGLNSPFSAGSYIEYLMTVNGPEPIEFSSSPIDYQHYLDKQLEPVCESILTFIGERFEDLTAPQGKLF
;
A
#
# COMPACT_ATOMS: atom_id res chain seq x y z
N MET A 1 -55.77 -22.80 -8.88
CA MET A 1 -56.70 -21.75 -8.42
C MET A 1 -56.14 -21.23 -7.11
N GLY A 2 -55.72 -20.00 -6.92
CA GLY A 2 -55.61 -18.82 -7.77
C GLY A 2 -54.77 -17.80 -6.98
N GLN A 3 -54.07 -16.94 -7.73
CA GLN A 3 -53.63 -15.59 -7.36
C GLN A 3 -53.06 -15.36 -5.95
N ASP A 4 -51.73 -15.28 -5.89
CA ASP A 4 -51.06 -14.16 -5.21
C ASP A 4 -50.10 -13.49 -6.21
N THR A 5 -50.68 -12.78 -7.17
CA THR A 5 -49.98 -11.77 -7.96
C THR A 5 -49.85 -10.52 -7.11
N ALA A 6 -48.92 -10.54 -6.15
CA ALA A 6 -48.41 -9.32 -5.55
C ALA A 6 -47.37 -8.73 -6.50
N ASN A 7 -47.79 -7.71 -7.24
CA ASN A 7 -46.91 -6.77 -7.93
C ASN A 7 -45.98 -6.12 -6.89
N HIS A 8 -44.79 -6.67 -6.71
CA HIS A 8 -43.69 -6.00 -6.04
C HIS A 8 -42.53 -5.86 -7.03
N SER A 9 -42.51 -4.72 -7.71
CA SER A 9 -41.30 -4.13 -8.28
C SER A 9 -40.35 -3.77 -7.13
N CYS A 10 -39.74 -4.77 -6.48
CA CYS A 10 -38.71 -4.55 -5.49
C CYS A 10 -37.37 -4.68 -6.18
N ASN A 11 -36.76 -3.55 -6.54
CA ASN A 11 -35.39 -3.55 -7.03
C ASN A 11 -34.47 -3.92 -5.87
N ASP A 12 -33.67 -4.99 -6.03
CA ASP A 12 -32.67 -5.35 -5.04
C ASP A 12 -31.59 -4.24 -5.05
N VAL A 13 -31.41 -3.54 -3.93
CA VAL A 13 -30.33 -2.58 -3.73
C VAL A 13 -29.30 -3.21 -2.80
N GLY A 14 -28.03 -3.21 -3.21
CA GLY A 14 -26.98 -3.88 -2.46
C GLY A 14 -25.57 -3.41 -2.82
N PHE A 15 -24.58 -4.08 -2.25
CA PHE A 15 -23.16 -3.84 -2.50
C PHE A 15 -22.49 -5.09 -3.07
N ILE A 16 -21.68 -4.93 -4.12
CA ILE A 16 -21.01 -6.05 -4.78
C ILE A 16 -19.96 -6.69 -3.85
N LEU A 17 -20.15 -7.98 -3.54
CA LEU A 17 -19.18 -8.82 -2.84
C LEU A 17 -18.19 -9.45 -3.82
N THR A 18 -18.70 -10.23 -4.79
CA THR A 18 -17.87 -10.99 -5.73
C THR A 18 -18.38 -10.89 -7.16
N ARG A 19 -17.47 -11.08 -8.12
CA ARG A 19 -17.69 -10.88 -9.56
C ARG A 19 -17.16 -12.08 -10.33
N HIS A 20 -18.01 -12.66 -11.18
CA HIS A 20 -17.74 -13.88 -11.94
C HIS A 20 -18.09 -13.70 -13.41
N GLN A 21 -17.43 -14.46 -14.27
CA GLN A 21 -17.77 -14.57 -15.69
C GLN A 21 -17.51 -16.00 -16.15
N GLN A 22 -18.42 -16.54 -16.94
CA GLN A 22 -18.32 -17.90 -17.47
C GLN A 22 -18.96 -17.99 -18.86
N ASP A 23 -18.50 -18.95 -19.65
CA ASP A 23 -19.08 -19.26 -20.95
C ASP A 23 -20.37 -20.07 -20.78
N GLU A 24 -21.42 -19.66 -21.47
CA GLU A 24 -22.69 -20.37 -21.62
C GLU A 24 -22.95 -20.66 -23.11
N ALA A 25 -23.96 -21.48 -23.42
CA ALA A 25 -24.29 -21.85 -24.80
C ALA A 25 -24.66 -20.65 -25.70
N GLN A 26 -25.24 -19.59 -25.12
CA GLN A 26 -25.75 -18.42 -25.86
C GLN A 26 -24.85 -17.17 -25.74
N GLY A 27 -23.75 -17.24 -24.99
CA GLY A 27 -22.87 -16.10 -24.75
C GLY A 27 -22.12 -16.21 -23.43
N ILE A 28 -21.54 -15.10 -22.98
CA ILE A 28 -20.91 -15.02 -21.65
C ILE A 28 -21.96 -14.64 -20.62
N GLN A 29 -22.04 -15.38 -19.51
CA GLN A 29 -22.79 -14.96 -18.34
C GLN A 29 -21.87 -14.21 -17.38
N LEU A 30 -22.26 -12.99 -17.01
CA LEU A 30 -21.65 -12.25 -15.92
C LEU A 30 -22.48 -12.45 -14.66
N SER A 31 -21.84 -12.78 -13.54
CA SER A 31 -22.56 -13.00 -12.27
C SER A 31 -21.95 -12.17 -11.16
N TYR A 32 -22.82 -11.54 -10.36
CA TYR A 32 -22.47 -10.66 -9.26
C TYR A 32 -23.20 -11.11 -8.01
N TRP A 33 -22.46 -11.32 -6.92
CA TRP A 33 -23.07 -11.50 -5.61
C TRP A 33 -23.14 -10.17 -4.89
N LEU A 34 -24.32 -9.83 -4.38
CA LEU A 34 -24.61 -8.57 -3.72
C LEU A 34 -24.98 -8.83 -2.25
N ASN A 35 -24.44 -8.02 -1.33
CA ASN A 35 -25.00 -7.88 0.01
C ASN A 35 -26.14 -6.86 -0.04
N CYS A 36 -27.36 -7.29 0.23
CA CYS A 36 -28.56 -6.46 0.21
C CYS A 36 -29.18 -6.45 1.62
N SER A 37 -28.69 -5.59 2.52
CA SER A 37 -29.21 -5.42 3.89
C SER A 37 -29.43 -6.73 4.65
N GLY A 38 -28.35 -7.51 4.86
CA GLY A 38 -28.37 -8.74 5.67
C GLY A 38 -28.73 -10.02 4.91
N ARG A 39 -29.08 -9.94 3.62
CA ARG A 39 -29.17 -11.10 2.72
C ARG A 39 -28.20 -10.98 1.56
N SER A 40 -27.75 -12.12 1.04
CA SER A 40 -26.91 -12.14 -0.15
C SER A 40 -27.64 -12.67 -1.37
N VAL A 41 -27.55 -11.92 -2.46
CA VAL A 41 -28.31 -12.14 -3.68
C VAL A 41 -27.35 -12.33 -4.85
N SER A 42 -27.50 -13.43 -5.57
CA SER A 42 -26.80 -13.64 -6.85
C SER A 42 -27.59 -13.02 -7.99
N VAL A 43 -26.90 -12.27 -8.85
CA VAL A 43 -27.46 -11.60 -10.03
C VAL A 43 -26.67 -12.01 -11.25
N SER A 44 -27.32 -12.69 -12.19
CA SER A 44 -26.74 -13.09 -13.47
C SER A 44 -27.23 -12.22 -14.61
N ILE A 45 -26.30 -11.86 -15.48
CA ILE A 45 -26.50 -11.07 -16.70
C ILE A 45 -26.08 -11.97 -17.86
N PRO A 46 -27.03 -12.65 -18.52
CA PRO A 46 -26.71 -13.62 -19.56
C PRO A 46 -26.37 -12.92 -20.89
N ASN A 47 -25.91 -13.70 -21.86
CA ASN A 47 -25.79 -13.32 -23.28
C ASN A 47 -24.94 -12.06 -23.50
N GLN A 48 -23.83 -11.93 -22.76
CA GLN A 48 -22.85 -10.87 -22.96
C GLN A 48 -21.79 -11.30 -23.98
N GLU A 49 -21.17 -10.31 -24.63
CA GLU A 49 -20.02 -10.50 -25.50
C GLU A 49 -18.77 -9.89 -24.85
N ALA A 50 -17.63 -10.51 -25.07
CA ALA A 50 -16.34 -9.98 -24.74
C ALA A 50 -15.87 -9.05 -25.86
N VAL A 51 -15.37 -7.85 -25.54
CA VAL A 51 -14.93 -6.84 -26.51
C VAL A 51 -13.53 -6.31 -26.24
N PHE A 52 -12.79 -6.05 -27.31
CA PHE A 52 -11.60 -5.19 -27.38
C PHE A 52 -11.56 -4.47 -28.72
N PHE A 53 -10.59 -3.58 -28.93
CA PHE A 53 -10.52 -2.75 -30.14
C PHE A 53 -9.28 -3.03 -30.99
N ILE A 54 -9.44 -2.90 -32.30
CA ILE A 54 -8.40 -3.00 -33.33
C ILE A 54 -8.45 -1.77 -34.23
N ARG A 55 -7.35 -1.40 -34.88
CA ARG A 55 -7.33 -0.24 -35.79
C ARG A 55 -8.02 -0.56 -37.11
N ASP A 56 -8.61 0.47 -37.73
CA ASP A 56 -9.24 0.36 -39.05
C ASP A 56 -8.29 -0.22 -40.10
N GLU A 57 -7.02 0.20 -40.07
CA GLU A 57 -5.98 -0.25 -41.02
C GLU A 57 -5.66 -1.76 -40.91
N GLN A 58 -6.01 -2.41 -39.80
CA GLN A 58 -5.74 -3.82 -39.54
C GLN A 58 -6.94 -4.72 -39.85
N LEU A 59 -8.10 -4.15 -40.23
CA LEU A 59 -9.36 -4.89 -40.34
C LEU A 59 -9.26 -6.11 -41.26
N ASP A 60 -8.79 -5.92 -42.49
CA ASP A 60 -8.72 -6.97 -43.51
C ASP A 60 -7.75 -8.10 -43.11
N GLU A 61 -6.68 -7.76 -42.41
CA GLU A 61 -5.73 -8.74 -41.89
C GLU A 61 -6.34 -9.54 -40.74
N VAL A 62 -6.95 -8.86 -39.76
CA VAL A 62 -7.61 -9.51 -38.63
C VAL A 62 -8.68 -10.48 -39.13
N GLN A 63 -9.55 -10.05 -40.04
CA GLN A 63 -10.61 -10.91 -40.59
C GLN A 63 -10.06 -12.17 -41.25
N ARG A 64 -8.95 -12.07 -42.00
CA ARG A 64 -8.29 -13.24 -42.61
C ARG A 64 -7.72 -14.19 -41.56
N LEU A 65 -7.04 -13.66 -40.54
CA LEU A 65 -6.40 -14.45 -39.50
C LEU A 65 -7.41 -15.27 -38.68
N ILE A 66 -8.56 -14.68 -38.35
CA ILE A 66 -9.55 -15.31 -37.47
C ILE A 66 -10.74 -15.95 -38.22
N ALA A 67 -10.74 -15.95 -39.56
CA ALA A 67 -11.83 -16.46 -40.40
C ALA A 67 -12.25 -17.91 -40.09
N HIS A 68 -11.30 -18.72 -39.61
CA HIS A 68 -11.52 -20.12 -39.26
C HIS A 68 -12.20 -20.30 -37.90
N LEU A 69 -12.19 -19.28 -37.03
CA LEU A 69 -12.88 -19.27 -35.75
C LEU A 69 -14.35 -18.89 -35.95
N ARG A 70 -15.21 -19.33 -35.02
CA ARG A 70 -16.65 -19.00 -34.98
C ARG A 70 -16.98 -18.22 -33.71
N GLY A 71 -18.15 -17.59 -33.67
CA GLY A 71 -18.63 -16.91 -32.46
C GLY A 71 -17.95 -15.56 -32.21
N TRP A 72 -17.58 -14.85 -33.27
CA TRP A 72 -17.06 -13.49 -33.20
C TRP A 72 -17.75 -12.60 -34.25
N ARG A 73 -17.75 -11.28 -34.00
CA ARG A 73 -18.18 -10.26 -34.95
C ARG A 73 -17.32 -9.01 -34.79
N ILE A 74 -17.17 -8.23 -35.85
CA ILE A 74 -16.49 -6.94 -35.82
C ILE A 74 -17.50 -5.86 -36.20
N ALA A 75 -17.49 -4.74 -35.47
CA ALA A 75 -18.35 -3.59 -35.77
C ALA A 75 -17.52 -2.31 -35.84
N LYS A 76 -17.80 -1.46 -36.83
CA LYS A 76 -17.28 -0.10 -36.86
C LYS A 76 -17.92 0.69 -35.72
N VAL A 77 -17.09 1.43 -34.98
CA VAL A 77 -17.53 2.28 -33.87
C VAL A 77 -17.09 3.72 -34.11
N ASP A 78 -17.81 4.67 -33.52
CA ASP A 78 -17.46 6.10 -33.52
C ASP A 78 -16.45 6.38 -32.39
N LEU A 79 -15.32 5.68 -32.46
CA LEU A 79 -14.20 5.81 -31.54
C LEU A 79 -12.89 5.83 -32.32
N GLN A 80 -11.85 6.40 -31.72
CA GLN A 80 -10.50 6.45 -32.26
C GLN A 80 -9.44 6.18 -31.18
N ASP A 81 -8.23 5.84 -31.59
CA ASP A 81 -7.08 5.72 -30.69
C ASP A 81 -6.40 7.08 -30.41
N PHE A 82 -5.37 7.11 -29.57
CA PHE A 82 -4.64 8.35 -29.22
C PHE A 82 -3.81 8.93 -30.36
N SER A 83 -3.70 8.21 -31.49
CA SER A 83 -3.13 8.71 -32.75
C SER A 83 -4.22 9.10 -33.76
N TYR A 84 -5.47 9.24 -33.30
CA TYR A 84 -6.64 9.64 -34.07
C TYR A 84 -7.00 8.69 -35.21
N ARG A 85 -6.53 7.44 -35.13
CA ARG A 85 -6.92 6.40 -36.08
C ARG A 85 -8.25 5.83 -35.63
N GLY A 86 -9.19 5.72 -36.57
CA GLY A 86 -10.44 5.04 -36.31
C GLY A 86 -10.21 3.59 -35.89
N VAL A 87 -11.11 3.07 -35.06
CA VAL A 87 -11.07 1.68 -34.59
C VAL A 87 -12.34 0.93 -34.95
N HIS A 88 -12.22 -0.40 -34.91
CA HIS A 88 -13.34 -1.33 -34.87
C HIS A 88 -13.36 -2.05 -33.52
N ALA A 89 -14.56 -2.34 -33.03
CA ALA A 89 -14.76 -3.20 -31.87
C ALA A 89 -14.90 -4.66 -32.33
N LEU A 90 -14.04 -5.54 -31.81
CA LEU A 90 -14.09 -6.98 -32.03
C LEU A 90 -14.78 -7.62 -30.83
N TYR A 91 -15.90 -8.28 -31.10
CA TYR A 91 -16.72 -8.98 -30.11
C TYR A 91 -16.57 -10.49 -30.25
N ALA A 92 -16.49 -11.19 -29.12
CA ALA A 92 -16.51 -12.64 -29.03
C ALA A 92 -17.64 -13.11 -28.11
N GLN A 93 -18.36 -14.15 -28.52
CA GLN A 93 -19.47 -14.74 -27.77
C GLN A 93 -19.03 -15.66 -26.62
N SER A 94 -17.75 -16.03 -26.57
CA SER A 94 -17.17 -16.82 -25.47
C SER A 94 -15.77 -16.33 -25.12
N LEU A 95 -15.41 -16.45 -23.84
CA LEU A 95 -14.08 -16.20 -23.28
C LEU A 95 -13.04 -17.13 -23.91
N LYS A 96 -13.43 -18.37 -24.27
CA LYS A 96 -12.56 -19.27 -25.04
C LYS A 96 -12.19 -18.68 -26.40
N THR A 97 -13.18 -18.27 -27.19
CA THR A 97 -12.96 -17.68 -28.52
C THR A 97 -12.18 -16.37 -28.40
N TYR A 98 -12.51 -15.56 -27.41
CA TYR A 98 -11.82 -14.32 -27.09
C TYR A 98 -10.31 -14.53 -26.90
N ARG A 99 -9.91 -15.49 -26.05
CA ARG A 99 -8.48 -15.82 -25.83
C ARG A 99 -7.79 -16.34 -27.07
N GLN A 100 -8.45 -17.21 -27.85
CA GLN A 100 -7.89 -17.72 -29.10
C GLN A 100 -7.61 -16.59 -30.10
N ILE A 101 -8.52 -15.62 -30.20
CA ILE A 101 -8.33 -14.44 -31.04
C ILE A 101 -7.14 -13.63 -30.52
N GLN A 102 -7.06 -13.34 -29.22
CA GLN A 102 -5.94 -12.60 -28.63
C GLN A 102 -4.59 -13.27 -28.92
N GLU A 103 -4.50 -14.60 -28.74
CA GLU A 103 -3.29 -15.37 -29.01
C GLU A 103 -2.86 -15.26 -30.49
N ILE A 104 -3.80 -15.40 -31.42
CA ILE A 104 -3.53 -15.27 -32.86
C ILE A 104 -3.05 -13.84 -33.18
N LEU A 105 -3.78 -12.83 -32.71
CA LEU A 105 -3.43 -11.43 -32.99
C LEU A 105 -2.09 -11.05 -32.39
N GLN A 106 -1.77 -11.52 -31.17
CA GLN A 106 -0.48 -11.32 -30.53
C GLN A 106 0.66 -11.97 -31.32
N LEU A 107 0.48 -13.22 -31.79
CA LEU A 107 1.48 -13.91 -32.63
C LEU A 107 1.78 -13.15 -33.93
N HIS A 108 0.77 -12.47 -34.48
CA HIS A 108 0.89 -11.67 -35.70
C HIS A 108 1.23 -10.18 -35.43
N SER A 109 1.56 -9.81 -34.18
CA SER A 109 1.88 -8.42 -33.80
C SER A 109 0.79 -7.40 -34.17
N ILE A 110 -0.47 -7.84 -34.15
CA ILE A 110 -1.62 -6.97 -34.34
C ILE A 110 -1.86 -6.22 -33.03
N ALA A 111 -1.72 -4.90 -33.08
CA ALA A 111 -2.05 -4.01 -31.98
C ALA A 111 -3.50 -4.25 -31.50
N MET A 112 -3.65 -4.49 -30.21
CA MET A 112 -4.92 -4.61 -29.52
C MET A 112 -5.03 -3.51 -28.46
N MET A 113 -6.26 -3.06 -28.23
CA MET A 113 -6.56 -2.06 -27.22
C MET A 113 -7.64 -2.58 -26.28
N GLU A 114 -7.29 -2.58 -24.99
CA GLU A 114 -8.17 -2.94 -23.86
C GLU A 114 -8.61 -4.41 -23.81
N GLU A 115 -7.82 -5.27 -24.43
CA GLU A 115 -8.03 -6.71 -24.48
C GLU A 115 -7.82 -7.41 -23.14
N ASP A 116 -7.05 -6.80 -22.24
CA ASP A 116 -6.73 -7.28 -20.90
C ASP A 116 -7.85 -7.06 -19.87
N ILE A 117 -8.85 -6.25 -20.20
CA ILE A 117 -9.92 -5.88 -19.26
C ILE A 117 -10.94 -7.00 -19.15
N ARG A 118 -11.07 -7.56 -17.95
CA ARG A 118 -12.07 -8.57 -17.62
C ARG A 118 -13.49 -8.02 -17.82
N HIS A 119 -14.34 -8.73 -18.57
CA HIS A 119 -15.67 -8.25 -18.95
C HIS A 119 -16.64 -8.07 -17.77
N ALA A 120 -16.50 -8.87 -16.71
CA ALA A 120 -17.23 -8.64 -15.48
C ALA A 120 -16.93 -7.25 -14.86
N ASP A 121 -15.68 -6.77 -14.99
CA ASP A 121 -15.29 -5.45 -14.52
C ASP A 121 -15.65 -4.36 -15.54
N ARG A 122 -15.47 -4.61 -16.85
CA ARG A 122 -15.92 -3.73 -17.95
C ARG A 122 -17.37 -3.32 -17.78
N TYR A 123 -18.25 -4.30 -17.54
CA TYR A 123 -19.70 -4.07 -17.44
C TYR A 123 -20.03 -3.05 -16.34
N LEU A 124 -19.36 -3.15 -15.20
CA LEU A 124 -19.52 -2.24 -14.06
C LEU A 124 -18.89 -0.87 -14.35
N MET A 125 -17.66 -0.88 -14.86
CA MET A 125 -16.86 0.29 -15.18
C MET A 125 -17.59 1.23 -16.14
N GLU A 126 -18.08 0.73 -17.28
CA GLU A 126 -18.78 1.56 -18.28
C GLU A 126 -20.11 2.16 -17.77
N ARG A 127 -20.64 1.64 -16.67
CA ARG A 127 -21.86 2.09 -15.99
C ARG A 127 -21.59 2.93 -14.74
N PHE A 128 -20.32 3.30 -14.49
CA PHE A 128 -19.88 4.02 -13.30
C PHE A 128 -20.29 3.33 -11.99
N ILE A 129 -20.31 1.99 -11.98
CA ILE A 129 -20.63 1.20 -10.80
C ILE A 129 -19.35 0.93 -10.01
N GLN A 130 -19.29 1.43 -8.77
CA GLN A 130 -18.10 1.36 -7.93
C GLN A 130 -18.35 0.62 -6.60
N GLY A 131 -19.40 -0.21 -6.51
CA GLY A 131 -19.65 -1.03 -5.33
C GLY A 131 -21.14 -1.16 -5.05
N GLY A 132 -21.78 -0.05 -4.66
CA GLY A 132 -23.22 0.01 -4.49
C GLY A 132 -23.95 -0.10 -5.84
N VAL A 133 -24.96 -0.97 -5.89
CA VAL A 133 -25.77 -1.24 -7.08
C VAL A 133 -27.25 -1.34 -6.76
N GLU A 134 -28.05 -1.03 -7.76
CA GLU A 134 -29.44 -1.41 -7.80
C GLU A 134 -29.71 -2.30 -9.01
N VAL A 135 -30.43 -3.40 -8.76
CA VAL A 135 -30.82 -4.39 -9.75
C VAL A 135 -32.15 -3.96 -10.36
N ILE A 136 -32.13 -3.70 -11.67
CA ILE A 136 -33.33 -3.40 -12.45
C ILE A 136 -33.73 -4.68 -13.19
N ARG A 137 -34.94 -5.16 -12.90
CA ARG A 137 -35.54 -6.31 -13.57
C ARG A 137 -36.68 -5.82 -14.47
N GLY A 138 -36.53 -5.99 -15.79
CA GLY A 138 -37.56 -5.72 -16.79
C GLY A 138 -38.02 -7.01 -17.49
N GLU A 139 -38.87 -6.90 -18.52
CA GLU A 139 -39.36 -8.02 -19.35
C GLU A 139 -38.20 -8.87 -19.94
N GLY A 140 -37.71 -9.84 -19.16
CA GLY A 140 -36.62 -10.74 -19.56
C GLY A 140 -35.20 -10.15 -19.50
N GLN A 141 -35.00 -8.95 -18.94
CA GLN A 141 -33.67 -8.33 -18.84
C GLN A 141 -33.33 -7.93 -17.41
N VAL A 142 -32.08 -8.24 -17.01
CA VAL A 142 -31.50 -7.83 -15.73
C VAL A 142 -30.35 -6.87 -16.01
N ARG A 143 -30.37 -5.71 -15.37
CA ARG A 143 -29.32 -4.68 -15.49
C ARG A 143 -28.95 -4.14 -14.13
N LEU A 144 -27.71 -3.67 -14.00
CA LEU A 144 -27.26 -2.97 -12.80
C LEU A 144 -27.14 -1.47 -13.08
N ARG A 145 -27.51 -0.64 -12.10
CA ARG A 145 -27.20 0.79 -12.05
C ARG A 145 -26.45 1.13 -10.78
N PRO A 146 -25.64 2.20 -10.75
CA PRO A 146 -24.95 2.62 -9.53
C PRO A 146 -25.95 3.00 -8.44
N SER A 147 -25.57 2.76 -7.19
CA SER A 147 -26.33 3.13 -5.99
C SER A 147 -25.38 3.58 -4.88
N ASN A 148 -25.87 4.42 -3.97
CA ASN A 148 -25.13 4.88 -2.79
C ASN A 148 -25.30 3.93 -1.58
N HIS A 149 -25.80 2.71 -1.81
CA HIS A 149 -26.03 1.72 -0.75
C HIS A 149 -24.78 1.50 0.10
N HIS A 150 -24.95 1.57 1.42
CA HIS A 150 -23.91 1.25 2.39
C HIS A 150 -24.18 -0.14 2.97
N PRO A 151 -23.27 -1.10 2.76
CA PRO A 151 -23.50 -2.47 3.20
C PRO A 151 -23.30 -2.62 4.70
N GLN A 152 -23.89 -3.66 5.25
CA GLN A 152 -23.52 -4.23 6.54
C GLN A 152 -23.16 -5.69 6.30
N PHE A 153 -21.93 -6.06 6.60
CA PHE A 153 -21.41 -7.40 6.34
C PHE A 153 -21.47 -8.26 7.58
N ARG A 154 -21.84 -9.53 7.40
CA ARG A 154 -21.56 -10.56 8.41
C ARG A 154 -20.12 -10.99 8.25
N ILE A 155 -19.32 -10.81 9.29
CA ILE A 155 -17.87 -11.06 9.28
C ILE A 155 -17.58 -12.25 10.18
N LEU A 156 -16.66 -13.11 9.76
CA LEU A 156 -16.19 -14.22 10.58
C LEU A 156 -14.66 -14.25 10.58
N SER A 157 -14.07 -14.05 11.75
CA SER A 157 -12.66 -14.31 11.97
C SER A 157 -12.42 -15.80 12.11
N ILE A 158 -11.39 -16.31 11.44
CA ILE A 158 -11.00 -17.72 11.51
C ILE A 158 -9.51 -17.86 11.80
N ASP A 159 -9.16 -18.96 12.48
CA ASP A 159 -7.79 -19.37 12.75
C ASP A 159 -7.72 -20.90 12.88
N LEU A 160 -6.64 -21.51 12.38
CA LEU A 160 -6.35 -22.93 12.46
C LEU A 160 -5.10 -23.20 13.29
N GLU A 161 -5.21 -24.16 14.20
CA GLU A 161 -4.05 -24.76 14.86
C GLU A 161 -3.73 -26.11 14.24
N THR A 162 -2.44 -26.33 13.95
CA THR A 162 -1.98 -27.50 13.18
C THR A 162 -0.82 -28.21 13.87
N THR A 163 -0.48 -29.38 13.37
CA THR A 163 0.85 -29.96 13.62
C THR A 163 1.96 -29.04 13.09
N MET A 164 3.19 -29.23 13.55
CA MET A 164 4.36 -28.45 13.11
C MET A 164 4.59 -28.45 11.59
N ARG A 165 4.14 -29.51 10.89
CA ARG A 165 4.26 -29.65 9.44
C ARG A 165 3.01 -29.18 8.68
N ALA A 166 1.98 -28.73 9.40
CA ALA A 166 0.64 -28.48 8.86
C ALA A 166 0.08 -29.66 8.06
N ASP A 167 0.46 -30.88 8.44
CA ASP A 167 -0.02 -32.15 7.86
C ASP A 167 -1.21 -32.72 8.62
N GLN A 168 -1.72 -32.03 9.64
CA GLN A 168 -2.98 -32.30 10.30
C GLN A 168 -3.51 -31.03 10.98
N ILE A 169 -4.81 -30.78 10.85
CA ILE A 169 -5.54 -29.73 11.59
C ILE A 169 -5.94 -30.27 12.96
N LEU A 170 -5.49 -29.60 14.02
CA LEU A 170 -5.76 -29.93 15.41
C LEU A 170 -7.02 -29.23 15.91
N SER A 171 -7.21 -27.96 15.56
CA SER A 171 -8.44 -27.21 15.86
C SER A 171 -8.69 -26.07 14.87
N ALA A 172 -9.94 -25.62 14.79
CA ALA A 172 -10.36 -24.46 14.01
C ALA A 172 -11.25 -23.56 14.88
N ALA A 173 -10.86 -22.30 15.06
CA ALA A 173 -11.66 -21.32 15.78
C ALA A 173 -12.41 -20.40 14.83
N PHE A 174 -13.53 -19.89 15.33
CA PHE A 174 -14.42 -18.96 14.67
C PHE A 174 -14.83 -17.89 15.68
N TYR A 175 -14.75 -16.62 15.28
CA TYR A 175 -15.18 -15.51 16.11
C TYR A 175 -15.89 -14.42 15.30
N ALA A 176 -16.99 -13.95 15.86
CA ALA A 176 -17.70 -12.72 15.56
C ALA A 176 -18.22 -12.12 16.88
N ASP A 177 -18.70 -10.88 16.85
CA ASP A 177 -19.31 -10.21 18.01
C ASP A 177 -20.48 -11.00 18.62
N ASP A 178 -21.25 -11.69 17.78
CA ASP A 178 -22.43 -12.48 18.14
C ASP A 178 -22.19 -14.01 18.19
N PHE A 179 -20.99 -14.49 17.86
CA PHE A 179 -20.71 -15.91 17.68
C PHE A 179 -19.27 -16.29 18.02
N GLN A 180 -19.08 -17.37 18.78
CA GLN A 180 -17.76 -17.94 19.03
C GLN A 180 -17.84 -19.46 19.11
N LEU A 181 -16.94 -20.15 18.43
CA LEU A 181 -16.87 -21.61 18.42
C LEU A 181 -15.45 -22.07 18.13
N VAL A 182 -15.02 -23.14 18.79
CA VAL A 182 -13.80 -23.87 18.44
C VAL A 182 -14.17 -25.32 18.12
N LEU A 183 -13.80 -25.79 16.93
CA LEU A 183 -13.83 -27.20 16.58
C LEU A 183 -12.49 -27.82 16.96
N MET A 184 -12.50 -28.84 17.82
CA MET A 184 -11.30 -29.45 18.38
C MET A 184 -11.21 -30.93 18.03
N GLN A 185 -10.10 -31.38 17.46
CA GLN A 185 -9.91 -32.78 17.11
C GLN A 185 -9.69 -33.67 18.36
N GLY A 186 -10.32 -34.84 18.38
CA GLY A 186 -10.26 -35.88 19.40
C GLY A 186 -11.46 -35.88 20.36
N GLN A 187 -11.32 -36.59 21.48
CA GLN A 187 -12.41 -36.76 22.45
C GLN A 187 -12.40 -35.65 23.52
N GLY A 188 -13.60 -35.31 23.99
CA GLY A 188 -13.84 -34.33 25.06
C GLY A 188 -15.33 -34.14 25.32
N ILE A 189 -15.67 -33.10 26.09
CA ILE A 189 -17.05 -32.73 26.40
C ILE A 189 -17.37 -31.44 25.66
N ASP A 190 -18.40 -31.49 24.82
CA ASP A 190 -18.85 -30.32 24.07
C ASP A 190 -19.44 -29.26 25.02
N THR A 191 -19.26 -28.00 24.66
CA THR A 191 -19.80 -26.82 25.32
C THR A 191 -20.35 -25.87 24.27
N ASP A 192 -21.01 -24.79 24.69
CA ASP A 192 -21.55 -23.77 23.77
C ASP A 192 -20.49 -23.15 22.86
N THR A 193 -19.21 -23.21 23.23
CA THR A 193 -18.10 -22.54 22.53
C THR A 193 -16.98 -23.49 22.09
N LEU A 194 -17.10 -24.79 22.36
CA LEU A 194 -16.07 -25.80 22.06
C LEU A 194 -16.76 -27.12 21.70
N ASP A 195 -16.50 -27.61 20.50
CA ASP A 195 -17.11 -28.82 19.94
C ASP A 195 -16.03 -29.80 19.50
N TYR A 196 -16.07 -31.01 20.06
CA TYR A 196 -15.09 -32.05 19.79
C TYR A 196 -15.44 -32.85 18.53
N CYS A 197 -14.42 -33.13 17.73
CA CYS A 197 -14.52 -33.83 16.45
C CYS A 197 -13.72 -35.13 16.52
N ALA A 198 -14.34 -36.28 16.24
CA ALA A 198 -13.68 -37.58 16.38
C ALA A 198 -12.34 -37.68 15.62
N ASP A 199 -12.28 -37.08 14.43
CA ASP A 199 -11.12 -37.03 13.55
C ASP A 199 -11.09 -35.74 12.72
N GLU A 200 -10.01 -35.57 11.94
CA GLU A 200 -9.80 -34.41 11.06
C GLU A 200 -10.88 -34.32 9.97
N THR A 201 -11.36 -35.45 9.44
CA THR A 201 -12.46 -35.51 8.45
C THR A 201 -13.74 -34.90 9.01
N THR A 202 -14.12 -35.29 10.22
CA THR A 202 -15.28 -34.76 10.95
C THR A 202 -15.11 -33.26 11.21
N LEU A 203 -13.90 -32.83 11.59
CA LEU A 203 -13.58 -31.41 11.80
C LEU A 203 -13.79 -30.59 10.53
N ILE A 204 -13.28 -31.04 9.38
CA ILE A 204 -13.44 -30.32 8.10
C ILE A 204 -14.91 -30.29 7.67
N HIS A 205 -15.67 -31.38 7.84
CA HIS A 205 -17.10 -31.37 7.55
C HIS A 205 -17.86 -30.40 8.47
N LYS A 206 -17.56 -30.38 9.76
CA LYS A 206 -18.14 -29.41 10.70
C LYS A 206 -17.72 -27.97 10.36
N PHE A 207 -16.48 -27.73 9.92
CA PHE A 207 -16.05 -26.42 9.44
C PHE A 207 -16.96 -25.92 8.30
N ILE A 208 -17.23 -26.77 7.31
CA ILE A 208 -18.14 -26.45 6.19
C ILE A 208 -19.55 -26.15 6.73
N GLN A 209 -20.06 -26.96 7.66
CA GLN A 209 -21.37 -26.75 8.27
C GLN A 209 -21.47 -25.43 9.03
N VAL A 210 -20.45 -25.07 9.83
CA VAL A 210 -20.39 -23.79 10.56
C VAL A 210 -20.45 -22.63 9.57
N VAL A 211 -19.67 -22.68 8.48
CA VAL A 211 -19.70 -21.64 7.45
C VAL A 211 -21.07 -21.55 6.76
N GLN A 212 -21.72 -22.68 6.49
CA GLN A 212 -23.06 -22.70 5.86
C GLN A 212 -24.15 -22.17 6.80
N GLN A 213 -24.06 -22.45 8.09
CA GLN A 213 -25.02 -22.01 9.10
C GLN A 213 -24.83 -20.53 9.47
N TYR A 214 -23.57 -20.11 9.69
CA TYR A 214 -23.27 -18.71 9.98
C TYR A 214 -23.41 -17.82 8.74
N ASP A 215 -23.12 -18.34 7.55
CA ASP A 215 -23.20 -17.62 6.28
C ASP A 215 -22.48 -16.24 6.24
N PRO A 216 -21.16 -16.17 6.51
CA PRO A 216 -20.42 -14.91 6.51
C PRO A 216 -20.27 -14.30 5.10
N ASP A 217 -20.43 -12.99 4.98
CA ASP A 217 -20.09 -12.25 3.75
C ASP A 217 -18.57 -12.11 3.59
N ILE A 218 -17.85 -11.96 4.72
CA ILE A 218 -16.42 -11.71 4.77
C ILE A 218 -15.76 -12.66 5.76
N PHE A 219 -14.65 -13.28 5.35
CA PHE A 219 -13.70 -13.90 6.25
C PHE A 219 -12.55 -12.95 6.54
N ILE A 220 -12.15 -12.86 7.81
CA ILE A 220 -10.92 -12.21 8.24
C ILE A 220 -10.02 -13.23 8.94
N GLY A 221 -8.72 -12.95 8.97
CA GLY A 221 -7.72 -13.78 9.65
C GLY A 221 -6.31 -13.21 9.44
N TRP A 222 -5.29 -13.87 9.99
CA TRP A 222 -3.91 -13.39 9.93
C TRP A 222 -3.02 -14.31 9.11
N ASN A 223 -2.55 -13.85 7.94
CA ASN A 223 -1.98 -14.72 6.90
C ASN A 223 -2.99 -15.76 6.34
N VAL A 224 -4.28 -15.45 6.43
CA VAL A 224 -5.41 -16.39 6.28
C VAL A 224 -5.48 -17.09 4.93
N ILE A 225 -5.04 -16.42 3.87
CA ILE A 225 -5.04 -16.98 2.51
C ILE A 225 -3.86 -17.94 2.33
N ASN A 226 -2.67 -17.57 2.80
CA ASN A 226 -1.45 -18.36 2.56
C ASN A 226 -1.23 -19.44 3.62
N PHE A 227 -1.92 -19.37 4.75
CA PHE A 227 -1.90 -20.36 5.81
C PHE A 227 -3.24 -21.09 5.92
N ASP A 228 -4.24 -20.53 6.60
CA ASP A 228 -5.48 -21.21 6.98
C ASP A 228 -6.21 -21.87 5.81
N PHE A 229 -6.61 -21.07 4.82
CA PHE A 229 -7.32 -21.57 3.65
C PHE A 229 -6.45 -22.50 2.79
N LYS A 230 -5.13 -22.29 2.76
CA LYS A 230 -4.19 -23.15 2.03
C LYS A 230 -4.05 -24.51 2.69
N VAL A 231 -3.87 -24.54 4.00
CA VAL A 231 -3.82 -25.77 4.79
C VAL A 231 -5.15 -26.50 4.68
N LEU A 232 -6.27 -25.81 4.93
CA LEU A 232 -7.60 -26.39 4.84
C LEU A 232 -7.87 -27.01 3.47
N LYS A 233 -7.51 -26.32 2.37
CA LYS A 233 -7.63 -26.86 1.01
C LYS A 233 -6.75 -28.09 0.79
N ASN A 234 -5.49 -28.04 1.20
CA ASN A 234 -4.55 -29.15 1.03
C ASN A 234 -4.99 -30.40 1.82
N ARG A 235 -5.47 -30.21 3.05
CA ARG A 235 -5.99 -31.31 3.89
C ARG A 235 -7.28 -31.88 3.31
N ALA A 236 -8.22 -31.02 2.91
CA ALA A 236 -9.45 -31.45 2.26
C ALA A 236 -9.18 -32.25 0.98
N ASP A 237 -8.23 -31.82 0.13
CA ASP A 237 -7.84 -32.55 -1.08
C ASP A 237 -7.24 -33.93 -0.74
N GLN A 238 -6.36 -34.03 0.25
CA GLN A 238 -5.76 -35.30 0.67
C GLN A 238 -6.80 -36.28 1.25
N LEU A 239 -7.82 -35.76 1.92
CA LEU A 239 -8.93 -36.52 2.48
C LEU A 239 -10.09 -36.74 1.48
N ASN A 240 -9.98 -36.24 0.25
CA ASN A 240 -11.01 -36.27 -0.79
C ASN A 240 -12.34 -35.61 -0.37
N ILE A 241 -12.27 -34.54 0.42
CA ILE A 241 -13.42 -33.76 0.88
C ILE A 241 -13.59 -32.53 -0.03
N PRO A 242 -14.73 -32.37 -0.72
CA PRO A 242 -15.01 -31.15 -1.46
C PRO A 242 -15.27 -29.99 -0.47
N LEU A 243 -14.39 -29.00 -0.47
CA LEU A 243 -14.45 -27.85 0.45
C LEU A 243 -15.47 -26.79 -0.04
N LEU A 244 -16.76 -27.12 0.05
CA LEU A 244 -17.91 -26.35 -0.49
C LEU A 244 -18.21 -25.07 0.31
N LEU A 245 -17.32 -24.08 0.24
CA LEU A 245 -17.43 -22.82 0.98
C LEU A 245 -18.09 -21.69 0.17
N GLY A 246 -18.25 -21.83 -1.15
CA GLY A 246 -19.01 -20.88 -1.97
C GLY A 246 -20.52 -20.94 -1.69
N ARG A 247 -21.21 -19.79 -1.75
CA ARG A 247 -22.68 -19.73 -1.59
C ARG A 247 -23.44 -20.45 -2.72
N ASP A 248 -22.80 -20.65 -3.86
CA ASP A 248 -23.26 -21.46 -5.00
C ASP A 248 -22.93 -22.95 -4.85
N GLN A 249 -22.48 -23.39 -3.66
CA GLN A 249 -22.02 -24.74 -3.38
C GLN A 249 -20.81 -25.17 -4.24
N GLN A 250 -20.03 -24.23 -4.74
CA GLN A 250 -18.74 -24.51 -5.38
C GLN A 250 -17.60 -24.57 -4.35
N PRO A 251 -16.56 -25.40 -4.59
CA PRO A 251 -15.43 -25.50 -3.71
C PRO A 251 -14.59 -24.22 -3.70
N LEU A 252 -13.90 -23.97 -2.57
CA LEU A 252 -12.86 -22.95 -2.48
C LEU A 252 -11.82 -23.15 -3.59
N GLN A 253 -11.51 -22.07 -4.31
CA GLN A 253 -10.45 -22.03 -5.30
C GLN A 253 -9.29 -21.19 -4.79
N LEU A 254 -8.08 -21.76 -4.80
CA LEU A 254 -6.83 -21.04 -4.59
C LEU A 254 -6.09 -20.96 -5.92
N TYR A 255 -5.73 -19.75 -6.34
CA TYR A 255 -4.94 -19.54 -7.54
C TYR A 255 -3.76 -18.63 -7.27
N GLN A 256 -2.65 -18.93 -7.92
CA GLN A 256 -1.43 -18.17 -7.82
C GLN A 256 -1.28 -17.29 -9.06
N SER A 257 -1.05 -16.00 -8.85
CA SER A 257 -0.70 -15.06 -9.92
C SER A 257 0.70 -15.36 -10.47
N GLY A 258 1.01 -14.83 -11.67
CA GLY A 258 2.35 -14.94 -12.25
C GLY A 258 3.47 -14.32 -11.40
N GLN A 259 3.13 -13.46 -10.44
CA GLN A 259 4.07 -12.88 -9.47
C GLN A 259 4.17 -13.70 -8.16
N GLY A 260 3.53 -14.86 -8.09
CA GLY A 260 3.60 -15.76 -6.95
C GLY A 260 2.59 -15.49 -5.82
N LYS A 261 1.82 -14.39 -5.88
CA LYS A 261 0.78 -14.10 -4.88
C LYS A 261 -0.42 -15.05 -5.04
N VAL A 262 -0.87 -15.65 -3.92
CA VAL A 262 -2.04 -16.54 -3.87
C VAL A 262 -3.30 -15.74 -3.55
N PHE A 263 -4.42 -16.12 -4.15
CA PHE A 263 -5.73 -15.53 -3.95
C PHE A 263 -6.76 -16.63 -3.66
N ALA A 264 -7.66 -16.36 -2.71
CA ALA A 264 -8.82 -17.20 -2.43
C ALA A 264 -10.04 -16.69 -3.20
N ARG A 265 -10.78 -17.60 -3.85
CA ARG A 265 -12.05 -17.31 -4.50
C ARG A 265 -13.13 -18.23 -3.96
N MET A 266 -14.19 -17.60 -3.46
CA MET A 266 -15.43 -18.24 -3.01
C MET A 266 -16.59 -17.42 -3.54
N ALA A 267 -17.56 -18.05 -4.20
CA ALA A 267 -18.69 -17.30 -4.74
C ALA A 267 -19.50 -16.69 -3.59
N GLY A 268 -19.73 -15.38 -3.69
CA GLY A 268 -20.51 -14.63 -2.71
C GLY A 268 -19.81 -14.37 -1.37
N ARG A 269 -18.53 -14.70 -1.20
CA ARG A 269 -17.78 -14.42 0.03
C ARG A 269 -16.44 -13.76 -0.30
N VAL A 270 -16.02 -12.81 0.53
CA VAL A 270 -14.74 -12.11 0.41
C VAL A 270 -13.77 -12.65 1.47
N VAL A 271 -12.48 -12.76 1.15
CA VAL A 271 -11.44 -13.08 2.13
C VAL A 271 -10.50 -11.91 2.27
N LEU A 272 -10.37 -11.40 3.48
CA LEU A 272 -9.48 -10.30 3.82
C LEU A 272 -8.38 -10.78 4.74
N ASP A 273 -7.16 -10.76 4.23
CA ASP A 273 -5.98 -11.03 5.04
C ASP A 273 -5.58 -9.79 5.84
N GLY A 274 -5.42 -9.91 7.15
CA GLY A 274 -5.13 -8.79 8.05
C GLY A 274 -3.81 -8.07 7.72
N ILE A 275 -2.76 -8.81 7.36
CA ILE A 275 -1.44 -8.26 7.02
C ILE A 275 -1.54 -7.42 5.74
N ASP A 276 -2.11 -7.99 4.68
CA ASP A 276 -2.28 -7.30 3.40
C ASP A 276 -3.23 -6.10 3.53
N THR A 277 -4.29 -6.22 4.33
CA THR A 277 -5.27 -5.15 4.54
C THR A 277 -4.66 -3.95 5.26
N LEU A 278 -3.92 -4.18 6.35
CA LEU A 278 -3.20 -3.13 7.09
C LEU A 278 -2.16 -2.43 6.21
N LYS A 279 -1.36 -3.19 5.45
CA LYS A 279 -0.40 -2.62 4.50
C LYS A 279 -1.11 -1.79 3.43
N GLY A 280 -2.25 -2.28 2.92
CA GLY A 280 -3.10 -1.56 1.99
C GLY A 280 -3.67 -0.26 2.56
N ALA A 281 -3.91 -0.20 3.86
CA ALA A 281 -4.29 0.99 4.62
C ALA A 281 -3.08 1.81 5.10
N THR A 282 -1.87 1.51 4.63
CA THR A 282 -0.61 2.22 4.90
C THR A 282 -0.10 2.15 6.35
N TYR A 283 -0.59 1.21 7.15
CA TYR A 283 -0.01 0.92 8.46
C TYR A 283 1.41 0.36 8.32
N GLN A 284 2.27 0.72 9.25
CA GLN A 284 3.65 0.24 9.33
C GLN A 284 3.94 -0.22 10.74
N PHE A 285 4.45 -1.44 10.85
CA PHE A 285 4.88 -2.06 12.10
C PHE A 285 6.29 -2.62 11.89
N GLU A 286 7.06 -2.73 12.97
CA GLU A 286 8.37 -3.38 12.92
C GLU A 286 8.23 -4.86 12.51
N SER A 287 7.17 -5.53 12.99
CA SER A 287 6.77 -6.87 12.58
C SER A 287 5.26 -6.92 12.35
N PHE A 288 4.84 -7.64 11.31
CA PHE A 288 3.43 -7.95 11.05
C PHE A 288 3.06 -9.35 11.61
N SER A 289 3.77 -9.87 12.62
CA SER A 289 3.26 -11.00 13.39
C SER A 289 2.05 -10.55 14.21
N LEU A 290 1.05 -11.43 14.39
CA LEU A 290 -0.16 -11.09 15.14
C LEU A 290 0.19 -10.61 16.55
N GLU A 291 1.17 -11.26 17.20
CA GLU A 291 1.70 -10.85 18.51
C GLU A 291 2.21 -9.40 18.53
N ASN A 292 3.05 -9.02 17.57
CA ASN A 292 3.66 -7.69 17.58
C ASN A 292 2.59 -6.63 17.33
N VAL A 293 1.73 -6.86 16.34
CA VAL A 293 0.67 -5.91 16.01
C VAL A 293 -0.34 -5.82 17.15
N SER A 294 -0.73 -6.94 17.78
CA SER A 294 -1.68 -6.89 18.89
C SER A 294 -1.10 -6.19 20.11
N ARG A 295 0.18 -6.40 20.45
CA ARG A 295 0.82 -5.69 21.57
C ARG A 295 0.95 -4.20 21.31
N GLU A 296 1.47 -3.83 20.14
CA GLU A 296 1.69 -2.42 19.77
C GLU A 296 0.36 -1.69 19.56
N PHE A 297 -0.65 -2.38 19.03
CA PHE A 297 -1.90 -1.77 18.62
C PHE A 297 -3.02 -1.92 19.64
N LEU A 298 -3.05 -2.96 20.49
CA LEU A 298 -4.13 -3.24 21.45
C LEU A 298 -3.67 -3.32 22.91
N ASP A 299 -2.38 -3.19 23.20
CA ASP A 299 -1.78 -3.42 24.52
C ASP A 299 -2.05 -4.82 25.10
N ARG A 300 -2.30 -5.81 24.22
CA ARG A 300 -2.50 -7.23 24.57
C ARG A 300 -1.83 -8.18 23.56
N GLY A 301 -1.28 -9.28 24.05
CA GLY A 301 -0.58 -10.30 23.25
C GLY A 301 -1.37 -11.58 23.08
N LYS A 302 -0.77 -12.59 22.45
CA LYS A 302 -1.33 -13.95 22.48
C LYS A 302 -1.19 -14.54 23.88
N LEU A 303 -1.99 -15.56 24.21
CA LEU A 303 -1.95 -16.23 25.53
C LEU A 303 -0.70 -17.11 25.76
N ILE A 304 0.08 -17.40 24.72
CA ILE A 304 1.36 -18.14 24.84
C ILE A 304 2.52 -17.14 24.71
N ASP A 305 3.13 -16.84 25.85
CA ASP A 305 4.12 -15.76 26.03
C ASP A 305 5.49 -16.03 25.38
N HIS A 306 5.89 -17.30 25.22
CA HIS A 306 7.18 -17.69 24.64
C HIS A 306 7.07 -17.97 23.14
N VAL A 307 7.60 -17.07 22.31
CA VAL A 307 7.55 -17.16 20.84
C VAL A 307 8.39 -18.33 20.31
N ASP A 308 9.52 -18.64 20.96
CA ASP A 308 10.53 -19.59 20.45
C ASP A 308 10.11 -21.07 20.53
N ASP A 309 9.16 -21.43 21.41
CA ASP A 309 8.62 -22.79 21.56
C ASP A 309 7.10 -22.88 21.37
N ARG A 310 6.50 -21.86 20.71
CA ARG A 310 5.05 -21.79 20.52
C ARG A 310 4.48 -23.04 19.85
N GLY A 311 5.19 -23.57 18.86
CA GLY A 311 4.80 -24.79 18.17
C GLY A 311 4.83 -26.02 19.07
N GLY A 312 5.87 -26.18 19.90
CA GLY A 312 5.97 -27.28 20.87
C GLY A 312 4.89 -27.20 21.93
N GLU A 313 4.58 -26.00 22.40
CA GLU A 313 3.51 -25.74 23.36
C GLU A 313 2.11 -26.07 22.78
N ILE A 314 1.83 -25.70 21.54
CA ILE A 314 0.58 -26.11 20.84
C ILE A 314 0.46 -27.64 20.82
N GLN A 315 1.54 -28.36 20.50
CA GLN A 315 1.52 -29.83 20.52
C GLN A 315 1.30 -30.39 21.94
N ARG A 316 1.86 -29.75 22.97
CA ARG A 316 1.68 -30.14 24.37
C ARG A 316 0.23 -29.92 24.81
N LEU A 317 -0.31 -28.72 24.59
CA LEU A 317 -1.69 -28.38 24.91
C LEU A 317 -2.68 -29.28 24.18
N PHE A 318 -2.44 -29.61 22.90
CA PHE A 318 -3.32 -30.55 22.20
C PHE A 318 -3.37 -31.94 22.85
N ARG A 319 -2.25 -32.43 23.42
CA ARG A 319 -2.19 -33.73 24.09
C ARG A 319 -2.73 -33.70 25.51
N GLU A 320 -2.46 -32.62 26.25
CA GLU A 320 -2.64 -32.56 27.69
C GLU A 320 -3.82 -31.67 28.13
N ASP A 321 -4.09 -30.58 27.41
CA ASP A 321 -5.08 -29.57 27.79
C ASP A 321 -5.70 -28.85 26.56
N LYS A 322 -6.59 -29.58 25.88
CA LYS A 322 -7.30 -29.07 24.70
C LYS A 322 -8.21 -27.88 25.00
N ALA A 323 -8.71 -27.75 26.23
CA ALA A 323 -9.51 -26.61 26.61
C ALA A 323 -8.67 -25.32 26.62
N SER A 324 -7.43 -25.39 27.11
CA SER A 324 -6.48 -24.28 27.02
C SER A 324 -6.07 -23.98 25.58
N LEU A 325 -5.84 -24.99 24.75
CA LEU A 325 -5.60 -24.77 23.31
C LEU A 325 -6.79 -24.08 22.62
N ALA A 326 -8.02 -24.48 22.94
CA ALA A 326 -9.21 -23.84 22.39
C ALA A 326 -9.32 -22.36 22.77
N ARG A 327 -8.99 -22.01 24.04
CA ARG A 327 -8.93 -20.60 24.46
C ARG A 327 -7.87 -19.81 23.71
N TYR A 328 -6.70 -20.41 23.47
CA TYR A 328 -5.62 -19.81 22.68
C TYR A 328 -6.04 -19.54 21.24
N ASN A 329 -6.55 -20.55 20.54
CA ASN A 329 -6.99 -20.44 19.14
C ASN A 329 -8.13 -19.40 19.00
N LEU A 330 -9.09 -19.40 19.94
CA LEU A 330 -10.16 -18.40 19.94
C LEU A 330 -9.66 -16.97 20.21
N GLU A 331 -8.66 -16.81 21.08
CA GLU A 331 -8.07 -15.49 21.33
C GLU A 331 -7.40 -14.94 20.07
N ASP A 332 -6.71 -15.76 19.27
CA ASP A 332 -6.12 -15.31 18.02
C ASP A 332 -7.16 -14.74 17.05
N CYS A 333 -8.34 -15.38 16.95
CA CYS A 333 -9.46 -14.82 16.20
C CYS A 333 -9.94 -13.46 16.77
N LYS A 334 -10.01 -13.32 18.09
CA LYS A 334 -10.41 -12.06 18.77
C LYS A 334 -9.38 -10.95 18.57
N LEU A 335 -8.09 -11.27 18.60
CA LEU A 335 -7.02 -10.32 18.29
C LEU A 335 -7.19 -9.75 16.89
N VAL A 336 -7.45 -10.60 15.88
CA VAL A 336 -7.68 -10.16 14.50
C VAL A 336 -8.93 -9.27 14.42
N TRP A 337 -10.04 -9.67 15.03
CA TRP A 337 -11.27 -8.88 15.06
C TRP A 337 -11.03 -7.47 15.62
N ASP A 338 -10.45 -7.37 16.81
CA ASP A 338 -10.26 -6.08 17.48
C ASP A 338 -9.22 -5.20 16.75
N ILE A 339 -8.25 -5.80 16.04
CA ILE A 339 -7.38 -5.06 15.12
C ILE A 339 -8.20 -4.44 13.98
N PHE A 340 -9.09 -5.21 13.35
CA PHE A 340 -9.95 -4.73 12.27
C PHE A 340 -10.90 -3.61 12.74
N GLU A 341 -11.47 -3.73 13.94
CA GLU A 341 -12.31 -2.69 14.55
C GLU A 341 -11.50 -1.44 14.89
N LYS A 342 -10.38 -1.57 15.62
CA LYS A 342 -9.58 -0.42 16.05
C LYS A 342 -8.99 0.36 14.86
N ALA A 343 -8.64 -0.33 13.78
CA ALA A 343 -8.13 0.30 12.55
C ALA A 343 -9.24 0.67 11.54
N ASP A 344 -10.51 0.40 11.86
CA ASP A 344 -11.69 0.66 11.00
C ASP A 344 -11.54 0.13 9.56
N LEU A 345 -10.95 -1.07 9.42
CA LEU A 345 -10.49 -1.57 8.13
C LEU A 345 -11.64 -1.91 7.17
N ILE A 346 -12.77 -2.37 7.67
CA ILE A 346 -13.93 -2.72 6.83
C ILE A 346 -14.51 -1.46 6.17
N ASN A 347 -14.69 -0.38 6.94
CA ASN A 347 -15.17 0.89 6.39
C ASN A 347 -14.15 1.49 5.42
N TYR A 348 -12.85 1.44 5.74
CA TYR A 348 -11.79 1.82 4.80
C TYR A 348 -11.91 1.08 3.46
N LEU A 349 -12.16 -0.23 3.47
CA LEU A 349 -12.31 -1.02 2.25
C LEU A 349 -13.58 -0.70 1.48
N ILE A 350 -14.71 -0.48 2.17
CA ILE A 350 -15.98 -0.05 1.55
C ILE A 350 -15.77 1.27 0.81
N GLU A 351 -15.16 2.26 1.48
CA GLU A 351 -14.92 3.57 0.90
C GLU A 351 -13.88 3.52 -0.24
N ARG A 352 -12.82 2.71 -0.10
CA ARG A 352 -11.86 2.48 -1.20
C ARG A 352 -12.55 1.85 -2.41
N ALA A 353 -13.42 0.86 -2.22
CA ALA A 353 -14.16 0.24 -3.31
C ALA A 353 -15.06 1.27 -3.98
N ARG A 354 -15.84 2.05 -3.22
CA ARG A 354 -16.70 3.15 -3.71
C ARG A 354 -15.96 4.19 -4.54
N LEU A 355 -14.70 4.47 -4.23
CA LEU A 355 -13.89 5.41 -4.99
C LEU A 355 -13.32 4.76 -6.26
N THR A 356 -12.79 3.54 -6.16
CA THR A 356 -11.95 2.93 -7.21
C THR A 356 -12.70 1.96 -8.13
N GLY A 357 -13.87 1.48 -7.74
CA GLY A 357 -14.57 0.37 -8.38
C GLY A 357 -13.88 -0.99 -8.26
N LEU A 358 -12.76 -1.09 -7.53
CA LEU A 358 -12.07 -2.36 -7.32
C LEU A 358 -12.77 -3.23 -6.26
N PRO A 359 -12.58 -4.57 -6.31
CA PRO A 359 -13.08 -5.47 -5.27
C PRO A 359 -12.55 -5.15 -3.87
N LEU A 360 -13.28 -5.53 -2.83
CA LEU A 360 -12.90 -5.31 -1.42
C LEU A 360 -11.55 -5.99 -1.06
N ASP A 361 -11.33 -7.19 -1.57
CA ASP A 361 -10.11 -7.99 -1.41
C ASP A 361 -8.94 -7.55 -2.34
N LYS A 362 -9.17 -6.58 -3.24
CA LYS A 362 -8.11 -6.06 -4.11
C LYS A 362 -7.25 -5.02 -3.38
N VAL A 363 -6.23 -5.50 -2.68
CA VAL A 363 -5.21 -4.64 -2.08
C VAL A 363 -4.30 -4.03 -3.14
N GLY A 364 -4.05 -2.71 -3.06
CA GLY A 364 -3.28 -1.96 -4.04
C GLY A 364 -4.04 -1.76 -5.35
N GLY A 365 -3.38 -2.01 -6.48
CA GLY A 365 -4.04 -1.97 -7.80
C GLY A 365 -4.29 -0.55 -8.33
N SER A 366 -3.43 0.42 -8.01
CA SER A 366 -3.59 1.82 -8.44
C SER A 366 -3.78 1.99 -9.96
N ALA A 367 -3.09 1.20 -10.79
CA ALA A 367 -3.28 1.25 -12.24
C ALA A 367 -4.68 0.78 -12.66
N ALA A 368 -5.19 -0.30 -12.05
CA ALA A 368 -6.55 -0.79 -12.30
C ALA A 368 -7.61 0.18 -11.78
N ALA A 369 -7.36 0.86 -10.65
CA ALA A 369 -8.22 1.93 -10.15
C ALA A 369 -8.26 3.11 -11.11
N PHE A 370 -7.11 3.49 -11.68
CA PHE A 370 -7.02 4.52 -12.70
C PHE A 370 -7.84 4.14 -13.94
N ASP A 371 -7.66 2.92 -14.47
CA ASP A 371 -8.45 2.41 -15.59
C ASP A 371 -9.96 2.50 -15.31
N ASN A 372 -10.39 2.03 -14.13
CA ASN A 372 -11.81 2.03 -13.75
C ASN A 372 -12.41 3.43 -13.69
N GLN A 373 -11.65 4.40 -13.19
CA GLN A 373 -12.11 5.78 -13.09
C GLN A 373 -11.98 6.55 -14.41
N TYR A 374 -11.03 6.22 -15.28
CA TYR A 374 -10.67 7.03 -16.44
C TYR A 374 -11.39 6.58 -17.73
N LEU A 375 -11.43 5.28 -18.00
CA LEU A 375 -11.92 4.73 -19.27
C LEU A 375 -13.37 5.12 -19.62
N PRO A 376 -14.34 5.08 -18.68
CA PRO A 376 -15.71 5.46 -19.00
C PRO A 376 -15.83 6.92 -19.49
N TYR A 377 -15.04 7.84 -18.94
CA TYR A 377 -15.00 9.22 -19.42
C TYR A 377 -14.31 9.31 -20.78
N LEU A 378 -13.22 8.57 -20.96
CA LEU A 378 -12.48 8.53 -22.22
C LEU A 378 -13.35 8.05 -23.39
N HIS A 379 -14.09 6.96 -23.21
CA HIS A 379 -15.01 6.44 -24.22
C HIS A 379 -16.08 7.45 -24.61
N ARG A 380 -16.62 8.20 -23.63
CA ARG A 380 -17.60 9.28 -23.88
C ARG A 380 -17.01 10.49 -24.59
N LYS A 381 -15.68 10.63 -24.61
CA LYS A 381 -14.96 11.63 -25.41
C LYS A 381 -14.60 11.12 -26.80
N GLY A 382 -15.02 9.91 -27.17
CA GLY A 382 -14.79 9.34 -28.51
C GLY A 382 -13.46 8.60 -28.66
N TYR A 383 -12.80 8.23 -27.56
CA TYR A 383 -11.49 7.57 -27.59
C TYR A 383 -11.53 6.21 -26.92
N VAL A 384 -10.73 5.27 -27.42
CA VAL A 384 -10.31 4.06 -26.69
C VAL A 384 -8.96 4.30 -26.05
N ALA A 385 -8.62 3.49 -25.04
CA ALA A 385 -7.30 3.51 -24.45
C ALA A 385 -6.21 3.15 -25.47
N PRO A 386 -4.96 3.60 -25.26
CA PRO A 386 -3.85 3.16 -26.10
C PRO A 386 -3.56 1.67 -25.88
N GLU A 387 -2.75 1.12 -26.79
CA GLU A 387 -2.10 -0.18 -26.56
C GLU A 387 -1.35 -0.15 -25.22
N TYR A 388 -1.35 -1.28 -24.51
CA TYR A 388 -0.90 -1.34 -23.13
C TYR A 388 0.53 -0.81 -22.95
N ALA A 389 0.67 0.29 -22.22
CA ALA A 389 1.92 0.93 -21.89
C ALA A 389 2.78 1.32 -23.11
N SER A 390 2.12 1.70 -24.22
CA SER A 390 2.75 2.05 -25.50
C SER A 390 3.25 3.49 -25.63
N GLY A 391 3.06 4.33 -24.61
CA GLY A 391 3.51 5.73 -24.66
C GLY A 391 5.02 5.89 -24.66
N MET A 392 5.48 7.15 -24.77
CA MET A 392 6.90 7.45 -24.95
C MET A 392 7.75 6.97 -23.76
N SER A 393 8.82 6.25 -24.06
CA SER A 393 9.80 5.72 -23.10
C SER A 393 11.23 6.16 -23.44
N GLY A 394 12.19 5.92 -22.55
CA GLY A 394 13.60 6.30 -22.73
C GLY A 394 13.94 7.77 -22.49
N LEU A 395 12.95 8.59 -22.11
CA LEU A 395 13.14 9.95 -21.61
C LEU A 395 13.66 9.92 -20.17
N SER A 396 14.47 10.92 -19.79
CA SER A 396 14.78 11.18 -18.39
C SER A 396 13.53 11.74 -17.70
N ALA A 397 12.87 10.91 -16.91
CA ALA A 397 11.81 11.32 -16.00
C ALA A 397 12.41 11.37 -14.58
N PRO A 398 12.89 12.54 -14.12
CA PRO A 398 13.43 12.62 -12.78
C PRO A 398 12.31 12.41 -11.75
N GLY A 399 12.67 11.88 -10.57
CA GLY A 399 11.77 11.85 -9.41
C GLY A 399 11.56 13.24 -8.81
N GLY A 400 11.12 13.30 -7.54
CA GLY A 400 11.05 14.56 -6.80
C GLY A 400 12.39 15.28 -6.75
N TYR A 401 12.36 16.61 -6.84
CA TYR A 401 13.56 17.43 -6.70
C TYR A 401 13.99 17.45 -5.24
N VAL A 402 15.27 17.19 -4.98
CA VAL A 402 15.84 17.38 -3.65
C VAL A 402 17.01 18.33 -3.77
N MET A 403 16.84 19.52 -3.19
CA MET A 403 17.84 20.56 -3.19
C MET A 403 19.11 20.08 -2.48
N ASP A 404 20.26 20.60 -2.90
CA ASP A 404 21.46 20.45 -2.09
C ASP A 404 21.26 21.22 -0.78
N SER A 405 21.50 20.54 0.34
CA SER A 405 21.32 21.14 1.64
C SER A 405 22.56 21.91 2.08
N LYS A 406 22.35 22.95 2.88
CA LYS A 406 23.40 23.70 3.55
C LYS A 406 23.57 23.10 4.95
N PRO A 407 24.61 22.29 5.21
CA PRO A 407 24.79 21.69 6.53
C PRO A 407 25.06 22.75 7.59
N GLY A 408 24.58 22.51 8.80
CA GLY A 408 24.68 23.46 9.90
C GLY A 408 23.74 23.14 11.06
N LEU A 409 24.03 23.77 12.20
CA LEU A 409 23.16 23.83 13.36
C LEU A 409 22.52 25.23 13.41
N TYR A 410 21.22 25.28 13.13
CA TYR A 410 20.46 26.51 12.92
C TYR A 410 19.47 26.77 14.05
N ARG A 411 19.03 28.02 14.16
CA ARG A 411 17.82 28.42 14.89
C ARG A 411 16.78 28.96 13.90
N GLN A 412 15.51 28.96 14.30
CA GLN A 412 14.42 29.62 13.56
C GLN A 412 14.30 29.17 12.10
N VAL A 413 14.14 27.87 11.88
CA VAL A 413 13.92 27.29 10.55
C VAL A 413 12.43 27.03 10.34
N LEU A 414 11.85 27.63 9.30
CA LEU A 414 10.48 27.37 8.88
C LEU A 414 10.44 26.31 7.78
N VAL A 415 9.38 25.51 7.77
CA VAL A 415 9.05 24.59 6.69
C VAL A 415 7.77 25.10 6.02
N LEU A 416 7.89 25.44 4.74
CA LEU A 416 6.75 25.73 3.87
C LEU A 416 6.57 24.54 2.94
N ASP A 417 5.37 23.98 2.90
CA ASP A 417 5.05 22.74 2.16
C ASP A 417 3.90 22.98 1.18
N PHE A 418 4.01 22.43 -0.03
CA PHE A 418 2.94 22.46 -1.01
C PHE A 418 1.95 21.34 -0.75
N LYS A 419 0.74 21.71 -0.39
CA LYS A 419 -0.36 20.76 -0.18
C LYS A 419 -0.64 19.95 -1.44
N SER A 420 -0.26 18.67 -1.39
CA SER A 420 -0.45 17.72 -2.50
C SER A 420 0.06 18.28 -3.84
N LEU A 421 1.35 18.66 -3.88
CA LEU A 421 1.99 19.35 -5.02
C LEU A 421 1.70 18.70 -6.39
N TYR A 422 1.83 17.39 -6.52
CA TYR A 422 1.62 16.74 -7.83
C TYR A 422 0.15 16.77 -8.27
N PRO A 423 -0.84 16.42 -7.43
CA PRO A 423 -2.24 16.69 -7.73
C PRO A 423 -2.56 18.15 -8.09
N SER A 424 -1.96 19.14 -7.42
CA SER A 424 -2.18 20.55 -7.73
C SER A 424 -1.53 20.97 -9.07
N ILE A 425 -0.36 20.43 -9.40
CA ILE A 425 0.27 20.59 -10.73
C ILE A 425 -0.62 20.00 -11.82
N ILE A 426 -1.14 18.78 -11.63
CA ILE A 426 -2.06 18.14 -12.59
C ILE A 426 -3.27 19.04 -12.85
N ARG A 427 -3.90 19.58 -11.80
CA ARG A 427 -5.08 20.46 -11.90
C ARG A 427 -4.76 21.81 -12.54
N THR A 428 -3.62 22.39 -12.20
CA THR A 428 -3.16 23.70 -12.68
C THR A 428 -2.78 23.64 -14.15
N PHE A 429 -1.88 22.73 -14.53
CA PHE A 429 -1.29 22.63 -15.87
C PHE A 429 -2.02 21.64 -16.78
N LYS A 430 -3.19 21.15 -16.36
CA LYS A 430 -4.09 20.29 -17.14
C LYS A 430 -3.44 19.01 -17.68
N ILE A 431 -2.54 18.42 -16.88
CA ILE A 431 -1.81 17.21 -17.27
C ILE A 431 -2.79 16.03 -17.31
N ASP A 432 -2.94 15.42 -18.47
CA ASP A 432 -3.97 14.42 -18.74
C ASP A 432 -3.60 13.57 -19.96
N PRO A 433 -3.78 12.23 -19.95
CA PRO A 433 -3.55 11.40 -21.14
C PRO A 433 -4.37 11.83 -22.37
N TYR A 434 -5.67 12.07 -22.19
CA TYR A 434 -6.55 12.58 -23.25
C TYR A 434 -6.19 14.01 -23.67
N GLY A 435 -5.90 14.89 -22.70
CA GLY A 435 -5.43 16.24 -22.97
C GLY A 435 -4.09 16.29 -23.72
N LEU A 436 -3.17 15.34 -23.48
CA LEU A 436 -1.94 15.19 -24.25
C LEU A 436 -2.23 14.74 -25.68
N ALA A 437 -3.11 13.75 -25.85
CA ALA A 437 -3.53 13.30 -27.17
C ALA A 437 -4.19 14.46 -27.94
N GLU A 438 -5.06 15.26 -27.32
CA GLU A 438 -5.67 16.41 -28.00
C GLU A 438 -4.67 17.55 -28.27
N GLY A 439 -3.78 17.86 -27.32
CA GLY A 439 -2.81 18.96 -27.45
C GLY A 439 -1.74 18.75 -28.53
N LEU A 440 -1.53 17.52 -28.99
CA LEU A 440 -0.60 17.19 -30.09
C LEU A 440 -1.22 17.32 -31.49
N LYS A 441 -2.51 17.66 -31.60
CA LYS A 441 -3.16 17.91 -32.89
C LYS A 441 -2.69 19.24 -33.49
N THR A 442 -2.46 19.24 -34.80
CA THR A 442 -2.09 20.46 -35.54
C THR A 442 -3.23 21.47 -35.68
N SER A 443 -4.48 21.06 -35.47
CA SER A 443 -5.67 21.88 -35.68
C SER A 443 -6.21 22.58 -34.41
N VAL A 444 -5.46 22.57 -33.30
CA VAL A 444 -5.92 23.11 -32.02
C VAL A 444 -5.52 24.59 -31.90
N PRO A 445 -6.45 25.49 -31.50
CA PRO A 445 -6.12 26.90 -31.28
C PRO A 445 -4.99 27.06 -30.26
N ALA A 446 -4.05 27.98 -30.51
CA ALA A 446 -2.89 28.20 -29.64
C ALA A 446 -3.30 28.52 -28.18
N ASP A 447 -4.42 29.22 -27.97
CA ASP A 447 -4.91 29.60 -26.63
C ASP A 447 -5.41 28.41 -25.80
N ASP A 448 -5.70 27.27 -26.46
CA ASP A 448 -6.08 26.01 -25.79
C ASP A 448 -4.86 25.15 -25.43
N LEU A 449 -3.64 25.53 -25.85
CA LEU A 449 -2.44 24.73 -25.63
C LEU A 449 -1.67 25.17 -24.38
N ILE A 450 -1.32 24.20 -23.54
CA ILE A 450 -0.49 24.39 -22.35
C ILE A 450 0.81 23.61 -22.54
N PRO A 451 1.98 24.27 -22.60
CA PRO A 451 3.25 23.58 -22.76
C PRO A 451 3.62 22.82 -21.49
N GLY A 452 3.94 21.54 -21.66
CA GLY A 452 4.59 20.70 -20.67
C GLY A 452 6.09 20.60 -20.90
N PHE A 453 6.66 19.46 -20.54
CA PHE A 453 8.08 19.14 -20.74
C PHE A 453 8.25 18.02 -21.76
N ASN A 454 9.46 17.86 -22.31
CA ASN A 454 9.78 16.84 -23.31
C ASN A 454 8.82 16.87 -24.52
N HIS A 455 8.53 18.07 -25.02
CA HIS A 455 7.59 18.33 -26.12
C HIS A 455 6.14 17.90 -25.83
N ALA A 456 5.76 17.70 -24.56
CA ALA A 456 4.37 17.56 -24.17
C ALA A 456 3.62 18.87 -24.42
N ILE A 457 2.42 18.76 -24.97
CA ILE A 457 1.47 19.85 -25.10
C ILE A 457 0.12 19.30 -24.64
N PHE A 458 -0.52 19.99 -23.69
CA PHE A 458 -1.81 19.59 -23.13
C PHE A 458 -2.92 20.53 -23.60
N SER A 459 -4.10 20.00 -23.87
CA SER A 459 -5.31 20.80 -24.09
C SER A 459 -5.85 21.35 -22.78
N ARG A 460 -6.23 22.63 -22.78
CA ARG A 460 -6.85 23.35 -21.66
C ARG A 460 -8.31 22.92 -21.45
N SER A 461 -9.05 22.75 -22.55
CA SER A 461 -10.50 22.46 -22.53
C SER A 461 -10.85 20.97 -22.58
N LYS A 462 -9.94 20.12 -23.04
CA LYS A 462 -10.17 18.67 -23.20
C LYS A 462 -9.38 17.88 -22.16
N THR A 463 -9.98 17.72 -20.99
CA THR A 463 -9.34 17.04 -19.85
C THR A 463 -10.25 16.02 -19.18
N ILE A 464 -9.67 15.00 -18.55
CA ILE A 464 -10.38 14.06 -17.66
C ILE A 464 -9.72 14.03 -16.28
N LEU A 465 -8.42 13.80 -16.21
CA LEU A 465 -7.68 13.60 -14.96
C LEU A 465 -7.77 14.79 -13.99
N PRO A 466 -7.59 16.06 -14.41
CA PRO A 466 -7.81 17.22 -13.56
C PRO A 466 -9.17 17.22 -12.85
N GLU A 467 -10.24 16.87 -13.57
CA GLU A 467 -11.61 16.82 -13.02
C GLU A 467 -11.82 15.64 -12.06
N LEU A 468 -11.15 14.51 -12.30
CA LEU A 468 -11.15 13.38 -11.37
C LEU A 468 -10.44 13.74 -10.07
N ILE A 469 -9.26 14.37 -10.15
CA ILE A 469 -8.53 14.82 -8.97
C ILE A 469 -9.34 15.87 -8.20
N GLU A 470 -10.01 16.81 -8.88
CA GLU A 470 -10.91 17.79 -8.23
C GLU A 470 -12.00 17.10 -7.41
N ARG A 471 -12.67 16.11 -8.00
CA ARG A 471 -13.75 15.36 -7.33
C ARG A 471 -13.24 14.60 -6.12
N LEU A 472 -12.08 13.95 -6.24
CA LEU A 472 -11.44 13.29 -5.11
C LEU A 472 -11.06 14.31 -4.02
N TRP A 473 -10.49 15.45 -4.40
CA TRP A 473 -10.10 16.49 -3.46
C TRP A 473 -11.30 17.01 -2.66
N ALA A 474 -12.38 17.38 -3.33
CA ALA A 474 -13.61 17.85 -2.70
C ALA A 474 -14.22 16.78 -1.77
N ALA A 475 -14.25 15.52 -2.21
CA ALA A 475 -14.71 14.40 -1.39
C ALA A 475 -13.84 14.21 -0.14
N ARG A 476 -12.52 14.45 -0.23
CA ARG A 476 -11.60 14.37 0.91
C ARG A 476 -11.85 15.48 1.92
N ASP A 477 -12.07 16.70 1.46
CA ASP A 477 -12.37 17.83 2.34
C ASP A 477 -13.71 17.61 3.05
N GLN A 478 -14.73 17.10 2.35
CA GLN A 478 -15.99 16.70 2.96
C GLN A 478 -15.79 15.57 3.99
N ALA A 479 -14.98 14.56 3.67
CA ALA A 479 -14.68 13.47 4.60
C ALA A 479 -14.00 13.96 5.89
N LYS A 480 -13.10 14.94 5.80
CA LYS A 480 -12.51 15.59 6.97
C LYS A 480 -13.54 16.36 7.79
N GLN A 481 -14.44 17.11 7.13
CA GLN A 481 -15.50 17.86 7.80
C GLN A 481 -16.51 16.95 8.52
N SER A 482 -16.79 15.76 7.95
CA SER A 482 -17.67 14.76 8.55
C SER A 482 -16.93 13.80 9.50
N SER A 483 -15.67 14.07 9.86
CA SER A 483 -14.82 13.20 10.69
C SER A 483 -14.71 11.75 10.20
N ASN A 484 -14.86 11.51 8.89
CA ASN A 484 -14.66 10.20 8.27
C ASN A 484 -13.17 10.03 7.89
N SER A 485 -12.37 9.61 8.87
CA SER A 485 -10.93 9.41 8.72
C SER A 485 -10.59 8.34 7.67
N ALA A 486 -11.34 7.24 7.64
CA ALA A 486 -11.15 6.14 6.70
C ALA A 486 -11.29 6.60 5.23
N LEU A 487 -12.35 7.34 4.90
CA LEU A 487 -12.55 7.90 3.57
C LEU A 487 -11.47 8.93 3.21
N SER A 488 -11.14 9.84 4.13
CA SER A 488 -10.11 10.85 3.92
C SER A 488 -8.74 10.24 3.61
N GLN A 489 -8.40 9.14 4.30
CA GLN A 489 -7.17 8.39 4.07
C GLN A 489 -7.20 7.62 2.75
N ALA A 490 -8.30 6.93 2.42
CA ALA A 490 -8.47 6.22 1.15
C ALA A 490 -8.30 7.17 -0.04
N ILE A 491 -8.93 8.35 0.00
CA ILE A 491 -8.80 9.34 -1.06
C ILE A 491 -7.35 9.86 -1.17
N LYS A 492 -6.70 10.16 -0.05
CA LYS A 492 -5.29 10.61 -0.04
C LYS A 492 -4.38 9.59 -0.75
N ILE A 493 -4.54 8.31 -0.44
CA ILE A 493 -3.75 7.22 -1.05
C ILE A 493 -4.01 7.15 -2.55
N ILE A 494 -5.27 7.20 -2.98
CA ILE A 494 -5.66 7.13 -4.40
C ILE A 494 -5.07 8.32 -5.17
N MET A 495 -5.26 9.55 -4.69
CA MET A 495 -4.75 10.77 -5.34
C MET A 495 -3.22 10.73 -5.53
N ASN A 496 -2.48 10.34 -4.49
CA ASN A 496 -1.03 10.22 -4.57
C ASN A 496 -0.60 9.12 -5.55
N SER A 497 -1.40 8.08 -5.72
CA SER A 497 -1.09 6.98 -6.63
C SER A 497 -1.30 7.31 -8.12
N PHE A 498 -2.20 8.24 -8.45
CA PHE A 498 -2.52 8.59 -9.85
C PHE A 498 -1.34 9.22 -10.60
N TYR A 499 -0.49 10.00 -9.93
CA TYR A 499 0.78 10.42 -10.52
C TYR A 499 1.71 9.23 -10.80
N GLY A 500 1.89 8.35 -9.80
CA GLY A 500 2.86 7.27 -9.87
C GLY A 500 2.57 6.27 -10.98
N VAL A 501 1.29 6.01 -11.28
CA VAL A 501 0.90 5.08 -12.33
C VAL A 501 1.23 5.60 -13.73
N LEU A 502 1.14 6.90 -14.00
CA LEU A 502 1.46 7.47 -15.32
C LEU A 502 2.94 7.34 -15.70
N GLY A 503 3.82 7.20 -14.69
CA GLY A 503 5.25 6.97 -14.86
C GLY A 503 5.67 5.50 -14.85
N SER A 504 4.73 4.56 -14.72
CA SER A 504 5.02 3.12 -14.62
C SER A 504 4.45 2.33 -15.78
N ASN A 505 5.23 1.40 -16.33
CA ASN A 505 4.81 0.48 -17.40
C ASN A 505 3.71 -0.53 -16.99
N VAL A 506 3.27 -0.51 -15.73
CA VAL A 506 2.11 -1.27 -15.25
C VAL A 506 0.78 -0.53 -15.46
N CYS A 507 0.82 0.66 -16.06
CA CYS A 507 -0.36 1.45 -16.42
C CYS A 507 -0.47 1.54 -17.94
N ARG A 508 -1.67 1.34 -18.50
CA ARG A 508 -1.85 1.42 -19.95
C ARG A 508 -1.59 2.84 -20.49
N PHE A 509 -1.86 3.87 -19.68
CA PHE A 509 -1.64 5.28 -20.02
C PHE A 509 -0.21 5.75 -19.70
N PHE A 510 0.73 4.82 -19.53
CA PHE A 510 2.13 5.16 -19.36
C PHE A 510 2.63 6.03 -20.52
N ASP A 511 3.16 7.20 -20.19
CA ASP A 511 3.91 8.06 -21.10
C ASP A 511 4.84 8.94 -20.27
N GLN A 512 6.15 8.87 -20.50
CA GLN A 512 7.09 9.65 -19.70
C GLN A 512 6.93 11.16 -19.88
N ARG A 513 6.28 11.63 -20.95
CA ARG A 513 5.93 13.05 -21.10
C ARG A 513 4.92 13.49 -20.03
N LEU A 514 4.01 12.62 -19.60
CA LEU A 514 3.07 12.88 -18.52
C LEU A 514 3.80 13.02 -17.17
N SER A 515 4.57 11.99 -16.80
CA SER A 515 5.27 11.97 -15.51
C SER A 515 6.36 13.04 -15.43
N SER A 516 7.16 13.22 -16.48
CA SER A 516 8.16 14.30 -16.54
C SER A 516 7.53 15.69 -16.47
N SER A 517 6.37 15.91 -17.09
CA SER A 517 5.70 17.22 -17.02
C SER A 517 5.22 17.55 -15.60
N ILE A 518 4.90 16.53 -14.80
CA ILE A 518 4.57 16.72 -13.38
C ILE A 518 5.84 17.01 -12.58
N THR A 519 6.85 16.14 -12.69
CA THR A 519 8.04 16.22 -11.83
C THR A 519 8.89 17.44 -12.16
N LEU A 520 9.21 17.70 -13.43
CA LEU A 520 10.00 18.86 -13.83
C LEU A 520 9.28 20.18 -13.52
N ARG A 521 7.95 20.22 -13.59
CA ARG A 521 7.19 21.39 -13.13
C ARG A 521 7.32 21.58 -11.62
N GLY A 522 7.28 20.50 -10.84
CA GLY A 522 7.56 20.55 -9.41
C GLY A 522 8.96 21.09 -9.09
N HIS A 523 9.96 20.72 -9.91
CA HIS A 523 11.32 21.25 -9.79
C HIS A 523 11.35 22.76 -10.05
N GLU A 524 10.72 23.22 -11.14
CA GLU A 524 10.61 24.66 -11.48
C GLU A 524 9.91 25.44 -10.35
N ILE A 525 8.81 24.89 -9.81
CA ILE A 525 8.05 25.50 -8.72
C ILE A 525 8.90 25.64 -7.46
N LEU A 526 9.60 24.59 -7.02
CA LEU A 526 10.47 24.67 -5.84
C LEU A 526 11.62 25.66 -6.02
N ILE A 527 12.30 25.60 -7.17
CA ILE A 527 13.41 26.50 -7.49
C ILE A 527 12.93 27.95 -7.50
N LYS A 528 11.81 28.22 -8.16
CA LYS A 528 11.29 29.59 -8.25
C LYS A 528 10.78 30.08 -6.89
N THR A 529 10.18 29.21 -6.08
CA THR A 529 9.76 29.54 -4.72
C THR A 529 10.95 29.93 -3.84
N ARG A 530 12.06 29.18 -3.92
CA ARG A 530 13.33 29.57 -3.29
C ARG A 530 13.75 30.96 -3.73
N ASP A 531 13.87 31.17 -5.04
CA ASP A 531 14.41 32.40 -5.60
C ASP A 531 13.61 33.62 -5.12
N ILE A 532 12.27 33.51 -5.12
CA ILE A 532 11.38 34.58 -4.64
C ILE A 532 11.55 34.86 -3.14
N ILE A 533 11.72 33.83 -2.30
CA ILE A 533 11.97 34.04 -0.86
C ILE A 533 13.32 34.75 -0.65
N GLU A 534 14.36 34.33 -1.37
CA GLU A 534 15.69 34.91 -1.26
C GLU A 534 15.73 36.36 -1.81
N GLU A 535 15.03 36.65 -2.91
CA GLU A 535 14.99 37.96 -3.57
C GLU A 535 14.13 38.99 -2.81
N GLU A 536 12.91 38.62 -2.40
CA GLU A 536 11.93 39.58 -1.84
C GLU A 536 12.07 39.75 -0.32
N PHE A 537 12.56 38.72 0.39
CA PHE A 537 12.64 38.73 1.86
C PHE A 537 14.07 38.62 2.40
N GLY A 538 15.05 38.24 1.56
CA GLY A 538 16.45 38.08 1.99
C GLY A 538 16.70 36.88 2.91
N PHE A 539 15.71 36.01 3.12
CA PHE A 539 15.88 34.79 3.91
C PHE A 539 16.55 33.70 3.08
N LYS A 540 17.45 32.94 3.71
CA LYS A 540 18.19 31.88 3.01
C LYS A 540 17.39 30.59 3.02
N ILE A 541 17.35 29.91 1.88
CA ILE A 541 16.86 28.53 1.84
C ILE A 541 18.02 27.57 2.10
N ILE A 542 17.86 26.72 3.11
CA ILE A 542 18.90 25.79 3.56
C ILE A 542 18.66 24.36 3.08
N TYR A 543 17.43 24.02 2.69
CA TYR A 543 17.06 22.71 2.16
C TYR A 543 15.72 22.77 1.44
N GLY A 544 15.41 21.74 0.65
CA GLY A 544 14.10 21.51 0.06
C GLY A 544 13.97 20.06 -0.42
N ASP A 545 12.81 19.46 -0.19
CA ASP A 545 12.52 18.07 -0.53
C ASP A 545 11.15 17.97 -1.19
N THR A 546 11.16 17.71 -2.50
CA THR A 546 10.02 17.39 -3.38
C THR A 546 8.91 18.44 -3.47
N ASP A 547 8.31 18.78 -2.34
CA ASP A 547 7.18 19.69 -2.12
C ASP A 547 7.41 20.69 -0.98
N SER A 548 8.56 20.65 -0.30
CA SER A 548 8.87 21.55 0.81
C SER A 548 10.13 22.39 0.60
N VAL A 549 10.15 23.59 1.19
CA VAL A 549 11.34 24.46 1.32
C VAL A 549 11.59 24.82 2.79
N PHE A 550 12.87 24.83 3.19
CA PHE A 550 13.33 25.11 4.54
C PHE A 550 13.96 26.50 4.58
N VAL A 551 13.25 27.44 5.21
CA VAL A 551 13.60 28.86 5.28
C VAL A 551 14.31 29.14 6.59
N TRP A 552 15.56 29.60 6.54
CA TRP A 552 16.28 30.05 7.73
C TRP A 552 16.08 31.56 7.93
N LEU A 553 15.43 31.93 9.04
CA LEU A 553 15.13 33.32 9.37
C LEU A 553 16.33 34.10 9.94
N GLY A 554 17.42 33.40 10.27
CA GLY A 554 18.55 33.93 11.01
C GLY A 554 18.46 33.61 12.50
N ASP A 555 19.62 33.46 13.14
CA ASP A 555 19.69 32.97 14.52
C ASP A 555 19.16 33.97 15.56
N ASP A 556 19.21 35.26 15.23
CA ASP A 556 18.73 36.37 16.06
C ASP A 556 17.25 36.70 15.82
N PHE A 557 16.56 35.98 14.92
CA PHE A 557 15.15 36.25 14.65
C PHE A 557 14.29 35.92 15.89
N PRO A 558 13.37 36.82 16.32
CA PRO A 558 12.54 36.58 17.50
C PRO A 558 11.65 35.35 17.33
N GLU A 559 11.79 34.36 18.22
CA GLU A 559 11.04 33.10 18.18
C GLU A 559 9.52 33.34 18.12
N SER A 560 9.02 34.29 18.91
CA SER A 560 7.60 34.65 18.98
C SER A 560 7.01 35.24 17.70
N GLN A 561 7.85 35.61 16.72
CA GLN A 561 7.41 36.15 15.43
C GLN A 561 7.55 35.12 14.29
N ALA A 562 8.17 33.96 14.55
CA ALA A 562 8.52 33.00 13.51
C ALA A 562 7.28 32.41 12.81
N ASP A 563 6.29 31.97 13.58
CA ASP A 563 5.01 31.45 13.05
C ASP A 563 4.27 32.50 12.20
N GLY A 564 4.24 33.74 12.67
CA GLY A 564 3.63 34.87 11.96
C GLY A 564 4.31 35.11 10.62
N LYS A 565 5.65 35.06 10.59
CA LYS A 565 6.43 35.18 9.35
C LYS A 565 6.20 34.01 8.40
N GLY A 566 6.07 32.79 8.90
CA GLY A 566 5.72 31.62 8.08
C GLY A 566 4.37 31.78 7.38
N SER A 567 3.36 32.25 8.12
CA SER A 567 2.03 32.51 7.57
C SER A 567 2.03 33.64 6.52
N GLU A 568 2.83 34.69 6.75
CA GLU A 568 3.03 35.78 5.81
C GLU A 568 3.68 35.31 4.49
N LEU A 569 4.77 34.54 4.59
CA LEU A 569 5.48 33.99 3.43
C LEU A 569 4.56 33.09 2.60
N ALA A 570 3.82 32.17 3.23
CA ALA A 570 2.89 31.28 2.54
C ALA A 570 1.80 32.09 1.80
N SER A 571 1.22 33.10 2.45
CA SER A 571 0.19 33.96 1.84
C SER A 571 0.71 34.74 0.65
N PHE A 572 1.92 35.32 0.77
CA PHE A 572 2.58 36.04 -0.31
C PHE A 572 2.86 35.13 -1.51
N LEU A 573 3.47 33.96 -1.26
CA LEU A 573 3.85 33.03 -2.32
C LEU A 573 2.64 32.46 -3.07
N ASN A 574 1.55 32.18 -2.36
CA ASN A 574 0.29 31.74 -2.98
C ASN A 574 -0.26 32.82 -3.93
N LYS A 575 -0.23 34.09 -3.50
CA LYS A 575 -0.65 35.22 -4.33
C LYS A 575 0.28 35.40 -5.54
N TRP A 576 1.59 35.31 -5.32
CA TRP A 576 2.59 35.40 -6.38
C TRP A 576 2.40 34.31 -7.45
N TRP A 577 2.20 33.05 -7.04
CA TRP A 577 1.94 31.96 -7.98
C TRP A 577 0.62 32.12 -8.73
N GLN A 578 -0.43 32.61 -8.06
CA GLN A 578 -1.70 32.93 -8.70
C GLN A 578 -1.51 33.97 -9.81
N ASP A 579 -0.77 35.05 -9.54
CA ASP A 579 -0.56 36.13 -10.50
C ASP A 579 0.39 35.71 -11.64
N ASN A 580 1.49 35.00 -11.32
CA ASN A 580 2.46 34.52 -12.31
C ASN A 580 1.83 33.56 -13.32
N LEU A 581 0.99 32.64 -12.86
CA LEU A 581 0.36 31.63 -13.73
C LEU A 581 -0.77 32.23 -14.58
N GLU A 582 -1.48 33.22 -14.05
CA GLU A 582 -2.48 33.98 -14.82
C GLU A 582 -1.79 34.79 -15.94
N GLU A 583 -0.69 35.49 -15.64
CA GLU A 583 0.03 36.30 -16.62
C GLU A 583 0.73 35.44 -17.69
N ARG A 584 1.46 34.39 -17.26
CA ARG A 584 2.31 33.59 -18.17
C ARG A 584 1.54 32.54 -18.95
N PHE A 585 0.50 31.96 -18.35
CA PHE A 585 -0.23 30.82 -18.94
C PHE A 585 -1.74 31.04 -19.04
N GLN A 586 -2.28 32.15 -18.52
CA GLN A 586 -3.73 32.36 -18.39
C GLN A 586 -4.38 31.21 -17.62
N LEU A 587 -3.71 30.75 -16.56
CA LEU A 587 -4.13 29.62 -15.74
C LEU A 587 -4.41 30.06 -14.31
N LYS A 588 -5.59 29.67 -13.81
CA LYS A 588 -5.89 29.75 -12.39
C LYS A 588 -5.04 28.74 -11.61
N SER A 589 -4.17 29.24 -10.73
CA SER A 589 -3.36 28.41 -9.84
C SER A 589 -4.23 27.53 -8.94
N GLN A 590 -3.87 26.25 -8.83
CA GLN A 590 -4.34 25.36 -7.77
C GLN A 590 -3.21 25.02 -6.79
N LEU A 591 -2.05 25.67 -6.93
CA LEU A 591 -0.94 25.52 -5.99
C LEU A 591 -1.30 26.19 -4.68
N GLU A 592 -1.07 25.48 -3.58
CA GLU A 592 -1.34 25.95 -2.22
C GLU A 592 -0.14 25.60 -1.35
N ILE A 593 0.61 26.62 -0.94
CA ILE A 593 1.70 26.55 0.02
C ILE A 593 1.10 26.75 1.40
N GLU A 594 1.36 25.81 2.30
CA GLU A 594 1.00 25.86 3.70
C GLU A 594 2.26 26.09 4.55
N TYR A 595 2.10 26.87 5.62
CA TYR A 595 3.10 26.93 6.67
C TYR A 595 2.93 25.69 7.57
N GLU A 596 3.89 24.77 7.53
CA GLU A 596 3.77 23.47 8.20
C GLU A 596 4.37 23.48 9.60
N THR A 597 5.61 23.95 9.74
CA THR A 597 6.37 23.79 10.99
C THR A 597 7.41 24.88 11.17
N HIS A 598 7.55 25.33 12.40
CA HIS A 598 8.70 26.09 12.88
C HIS A 598 9.56 25.20 13.79
N TYR A 599 10.82 25.08 13.41
CA TYR A 599 11.87 24.49 14.22
C TYR A 599 12.65 25.60 14.93
N CYS A 600 12.53 25.66 16.26
CA CYS A 600 13.30 26.59 17.08
C CYS A 600 14.80 26.23 17.05
N ARG A 601 15.12 24.94 16.91
CA ARG A 601 16.46 24.40 16.62
C ARG A 601 16.40 23.39 15.49
N PHE A 602 17.38 23.41 14.59
CA PHE A 602 17.41 22.53 13.44
C PHE A 602 18.84 22.10 13.09
N LEU A 603 19.04 20.82 12.82
CA LEU A 603 20.30 20.27 12.35
C LEU A 603 20.14 19.72 10.94
N MET A 604 20.94 20.26 10.03
CA MET A 604 21.20 19.67 8.73
C MET A 604 22.61 19.06 8.73
N PRO A 605 22.74 17.73 8.78
CA PRO A 605 24.04 17.09 8.89
C PRO A 605 24.77 17.02 7.55
N THR A 606 26.08 16.81 7.61
CA THR A 606 26.96 16.51 6.47
C THR A 606 26.88 15.04 6.07
N MET A 607 27.18 14.74 4.81
CA MET A 607 27.43 13.38 4.36
C MET A 607 28.69 12.84 5.05
N ARG A 608 28.71 11.54 5.33
CA ARG A 608 29.87 10.92 5.98
C ARG A 608 31.12 11.16 5.14
N HIS A 609 32.18 11.67 5.77
CA HIS A 609 33.46 12.00 5.12
C HIS A 609 33.35 13.03 3.98
N SER A 610 32.37 13.94 4.03
CA SER A 610 32.21 15.01 3.05
C SER A 610 31.59 16.26 3.66
N ASP A 611 32.01 17.45 3.24
CA ASP A 611 31.39 18.72 3.69
C ASP A 611 30.03 19.01 3.04
N LYS A 612 29.59 18.15 2.11
CA LYS A 612 28.29 18.30 1.46
C LYS A 612 27.18 17.92 2.42
N GLY A 613 26.11 18.69 2.44
CA GLY A 613 24.93 18.37 3.24
C GLY A 613 24.23 17.09 2.80
N THR A 614 23.59 16.42 3.75
CA THR A 614 22.78 15.22 3.48
C THR A 614 21.45 15.58 2.82
N LYS A 615 20.85 14.59 2.16
CA LYS A 615 19.49 14.67 1.62
C LYS A 615 18.60 13.71 2.41
N LYS A 616 17.38 14.15 2.70
CA LYS A 616 16.35 13.39 3.45
C LYS A 616 16.79 12.95 4.85
N ARG A 617 17.76 13.64 5.44
CA ARG A 617 18.32 13.33 6.76
C ARG A 617 18.46 14.63 7.55
N TYR A 618 17.67 14.81 8.60
CA TYR A 618 17.73 15.99 9.45
C TYR A 618 17.06 15.74 10.80
N ALA A 619 17.35 16.61 11.76
CA ALA A 619 16.66 16.66 13.04
C ALA A 619 16.23 18.09 13.35
N GLY A 620 15.11 18.26 14.05
CA GLY A 620 14.65 19.57 14.50
C GLY A 620 13.85 19.47 15.79
N MET A 621 13.81 20.56 16.54
CA MET A 621 12.99 20.73 17.73
C MET A 621 11.90 21.73 17.43
N LYS A 622 10.65 21.32 17.63
CA LYS A 622 9.48 22.19 17.53
C LYS A 622 8.87 22.35 18.90
N ARG A 623 8.29 23.51 19.17
CA ARG A 623 7.59 23.80 20.42
C ARG A 623 6.08 23.72 20.18
N SER A 624 5.40 22.94 20.99
CA SER A 624 3.94 22.85 20.99
C SER A 624 3.31 24.10 21.60
N ALA A 625 2.02 24.32 21.32
CA ALA A 625 1.26 25.45 21.86
C ALA A 625 1.16 25.45 23.39
N ASP A 626 1.33 24.29 24.03
CA ASP A 626 1.39 24.12 25.48
C ASP A 626 2.80 24.40 26.07
N GLY A 627 3.77 24.74 25.23
CA GLY A 627 5.15 25.03 25.61
C GLY A 627 6.06 23.81 25.69
N THR A 628 5.57 22.61 25.35
CA THR A 628 6.40 21.39 25.35
C THR A 628 7.29 21.31 24.11
N ASP A 629 8.54 20.89 24.29
CA ASP A 629 9.50 20.71 23.20
C ASP A 629 9.43 19.29 22.66
N HIS A 630 9.40 19.15 21.33
CA HIS A 630 9.36 17.85 20.65
C HIS A 630 10.46 17.74 19.61
N MET A 631 11.25 16.67 19.73
CA MET A 631 12.23 16.28 18.73
C MET A 631 11.57 15.61 17.54
N VAL A 632 12.03 15.97 16.34
CA VAL A 632 11.63 15.37 15.07
C VAL A 632 12.87 14.89 14.36
N PHE A 633 12.90 13.60 14.02
CA PHE A 633 13.96 12.97 13.22
C PHE A 633 13.41 12.53 11.87
N LYS A 634 14.17 12.78 10.80
CA LYS A 634 13.85 12.31 9.45
C LYS A 634 15.08 11.65 8.85
N GLY A 635 14.96 10.39 8.44
CA GLY A 635 16.00 9.59 7.75
C GLY A 635 17.31 9.33 8.52
N LEU A 636 17.43 9.87 9.73
CA LEU A 636 18.54 9.62 10.66
C LEU A 636 18.41 8.24 11.31
N GLU A 637 19.49 7.81 11.93
CA GLU A 637 19.66 6.52 12.59
C GLU A 637 18.52 6.20 13.58
N ASN A 638 18.02 7.19 14.34
CA ASN A 638 16.94 7.06 15.32
C ASN A 638 15.64 6.46 14.75
N VAL A 639 15.31 6.74 13.49
CA VAL A 639 14.07 6.28 12.83
C VAL A 639 14.30 5.10 11.88
N ARG A 640 15.48 4.49 11.92
CA ARG A 640 15.85 3.37 11.06
C ARG A 640 15.88 2.07 11.84
N THR A 641 15.08 1.11 11.41
CA THR A 641 14.98 -0.22 12.04
C THR A 641 16.24 -1.07 11.88
N ASP A 642 17.19 -0.67 11.01
CA ASP A 642 18.45 -1.38 10.79
C ASP A 642 19.61 -0.87 11.67
N TRP A 643 19.32 0.00 12.64
CA TRP A 643 20.24 0.50 13.66
C TRP A 643 19.87 -0.03 15.05
N THR A 644 20.86 -0.14 15.94
CA THR A 644 20.65 -0.69 17.28
C THR A 644 19.85 0.27 18.16
N MET A 645 19.12 -0.26 19.14
CA MET A 645 18.38 0.55 20.11
C MET A 645 19.30 1.50 20.88
N LEU A 646 20.52 1.07 21.16
CA LEU A 646 21.56 1.91 21.78
C LEU A 646 21.81 3.18 20.96
N ALA A 647 22.08 3.04 19.66
CA ALA A 647 22.36 4.19 18.79
C ALA A 647 21.15 5.14 18.69
N ARG A 648 19.95 4.56 18.56
CA ARG A 648 18.70 5.31 18.43
C ARG A 648 18.43 6.17 19.68
N LYS A 649 18.55 5.58 20.87
CA LYS A 649 18.35 6.29 22.15
C LYS A 649 19.42 7.33 22.41
N LEU A 650 20.70 7.00 22.14
CA LEU A 650 21.77 7.98 22.33
C LEU A 650 21.59 9.18 21.39
N GLN A 651 21.25 8.95 20.12
CA GLN A 651 21.02 10.04 19.16
C GLN A 651 19.94 11.00 19.67
N GLU A 652 18.82 10.45 20.14
CA GLU A 652 17.70 11.24 20.66
C GLU A 652 18.12 12.11 21.85
N GLN A 653 18.67 11.47 22.89
CA GLN A 653 19.05 12.15 24.12
C GLN A 653 20.21 13.16 23.95
N LEU A 654 21.18 12.84 23.08
CA LEU A 654 22.29 13.75 22.78
C LEU A 654 21.77 15.00 22.07
N TYR A 655 20.95 14.80 21.03
CA TYR A 655 20.44 15.90 20.22
C TYR A 655 19.52 16.81 21.03
N GLU A 656 18.63 16.23 21.84
CA GLU A 656 17.77 16.97 22.75
C GLU A 656 18.59 17.87 23.69
N ARG A 657 19.59 17.31 24.38
CA ARG A 657 20.46 18.08 25.29
C ARG A 657 21.21 19.20 24.56
N VAL A 658 21.78 18.92 23.38
CA VAL A 658 22.50 19.93 22.58
C VAL A 658 21.55 21.04 22.10
N PHE A 659 20.33 20.70 21.69
CA PHE A 659 19.34 21.68 21.24
C PHE A 659 18.81 22.56 22.39
N LEU A 660 18.65 21.99 23.59
CA LEU A 660 18.26 22.71 24.80
C LEU A 660 19.43 23.45 25.48
N GLY A 661 20.66 23.30 25.00
CA GLY A 661 21.85 23.91 25.63
C GLY A 661 22.19 23.31 26.99
N GLN A 662 21.82 22.05 27.23
CA GLN A 662 22.11 21.31 28.46
C GLN A 662 23.47 20.62 28.39
N GLU A 663 24.00 20.24 29.56
CA GLU A 663 25.22 19.41 29.66
C GLU A 663 25.00 18.02 29.05
N TRP A 664 25.79 17.69 28.03
CA TRP A 664 25.68 16.41 27.28
C TRP A 664 26.92 15.53 27.40
N LYS A 665 28.09 16.08 27.77
CA LYS A 665 29.33 15.31 27.94
C LYS A 665 29.19 14.16 28.96
N PRO A 666 28.51 14.33 30.12
CA PRO A 666 28.31 13.23 31.07
C PRO A 666 27.53 12.05 30.48
N LEU A 667 26.51 12.31 29.65
CA LEU A 667 25.75 11.26 28.97
C LEU A 667 26.66 10.39 28.11
N LEU A 668 27.50 11.02 27.28
CA LEU A 668 28.38 10.28 26.37
C LEU A 668 29.36 9.40 27.15
N LYS A 669 30.00 9.97 28.18
CA LYS A 669 30.93 9.23 29.03
C LYS A 669 30.25 8.04 29.71
N SER A 670 29.11 8.26 30.36
CA SER A 670 28.40 7.16 31.03
C SER A 670 27.92 6.10 30.04
N THR A 671 27.46 6.49 28.84
CA THR A 671 27.01 5.53 27.82
C THR A 671 28.17 4.68 27.31
N VAL A 672 29.35 5.28 27.09
CA VAL A 672 30.55 4.57 26.65
C VAL A 672 31.07 3.65 27.76
N GLU A 673 31.12 4.10 29.01
CA GLU A 673 31.51 3.30 30.16
C GLU A 673 30.58 2.08 30.34
N SER A 674 29.26 2.29 30.35
CA SER A 674 28.27 1.20 30.45
C SER A 674 28.31 0.25 29.24
N LEU A 675 28.56 0.74 28.03
CA LEU A 675 28.76 -0.12 26.86
C LEU A 675 29.98 -1.02 27.04
N LEU A 676 31.13 -0.45 27.42
CA LEU A 676 32.38 -1.21 27.60
C LEU A 676 32.32 -2.16 28.80
N ALA A 677 31.46 -1.87 29.79
CA ALA A 677 31.19 -2.74 30.93
C ALA A 677 30.19 -3.88 30.62
N GLY A 678 29.57 -3.89 29.43
CA GLY A 678 28.56 -4.90 29.05
C GLY A 678 27.19 -4.71 29.70
N GLU A 679 26.90 -3.51 30.20
CA GLU A 679 25.62 -3.20 30.87
C GLU A 679 24.49 -2.91 29.88
N LEU A 680 24.81 -2.82 28.57
CA LEU A 680 23.90 -2.38 27.51
C LEU A 680 23.66 -3.45 26.43
N ASP A 681 24.01 -4.70 26.67
CA ASP A 681 24.02 -5.80 25.68
C ASP A 681 22.67 -6.00 24.97
N GLU A 682 21.57 -5.93 25.72
CA GLU A 682 20.21 -6.06 25.18
C GLU A 682 19.88 -4.98 24.12
N GLN A 683 20.60 -3.86 24.14
CA GLN A 683 20.38 -2.74 23.23
C GLN A 683 21.26 -2.80 21.97
N LEU A 684 22.10 -3.84 21.84
CA LEU A 684 23.08 -4.01 20.75
C LEU A 684 22.56 -4.82 19.55
N VAL A 685 21.34 -5.33 19.65
CA VAL A 685 20.73 -6.17 18.62
C VAL A 685 20.55 -5.39 17.30
N TYR A 686 21.11 -5.94 16.22
CA TYR A 686 20.74 -5.54 14.87
C TYR A 686 19.59 -6.38 14.36
N ARG A 687 18.65 -5.75 13.66
CA ARG A 687 17.53 -6.43 13.00
C ARG A 687 17.46 -6.06 11.53
N LYS A 688 17.50 -7.05 10.63
CA LYS A 688 17.52 -6.79 9.19
C LYS A 688 16.76 -7.82 8.37
N ARG A 689 16.10 -7.35 7.31
CA ARG A 689 15.31 -8.20 6.42
C ARG A 689 16.21 -8.91 5.40
N ILE A 690 16.08 -10.23 5.32
CA ILE A 690 16.62 -11.07 4.24
C ILE A 690 15.72 -10.86 3.02
N ARG A 691 16.25 -10.28 1.93
CA ARG A 691 15.42 -9.84 0.79
C ARG A 691 15.28 -10.87 -0.32
N GLN A 692 16.17 -11.83 -0.35
CA GLN A 692 16.21 -12.94 -1.31
C GLN A 692 16.63 -14.20 -0.56
N PRO A 693 16.43 -15.40 -1.11
CA PRO A 693 16.93 -16.64 -0.52
C PRO A 693 18.43 -16.55 -0.19
N LEU A 694 18.85 -17.15 0.94
CA LEU A 694 20.21 -17.01 1.48
C LEU A 694 21.28 -17.51 0.51
N ASP A 695 20.98 -18.55 -0.26
CA ASP A 695 21.83 -19.14 -1.30
C ASP A 695 22.06 -18.23 -2.52
N GLN A 696 21.17 -17.25 -2.77
CA GLN A 696 21.31 -16.28 -3.87
C GLN A 696 22.31 -15.15 -3.55
N TYR A 697 22.77 -15.01 -2.30
CA TYR A 697 23.82 -14.07 -1.94
C TYR A 697 25.21 -14.61 -2.26
N VAL A 698 25.57 -14.61 -3.54
CA VAL A 698 26.85 -15.21 -4.03
C VAL A 698 28.01 -14.21 -4.00
N LYS A 699 27.82 -12.98 -4.50
CA LYS A 699 28.91 -12.00 -4.69
C LYS A 699 29.33 -11.27 -3.41
N ASN A 700 28.35 -10.83 -2.62
CA ASN A 700 28.56 -10.14 -1.36
C ASN A 700 27.60 -10.75 -0.34
N LYS A 701 28.12 -11.09 0.83
CA LYS A 701 27.36 -11.62 1.97
C LYS A 701 27.40 -10.57 3.08
N PRO A 702 26.43 -9.65 3.14
CA PRO A 702 26.39 -8.65 4.19
C PRO A 702 26.20 -9.30 5.58
N PRO A 703 26.42 -8.56 6.69
CA PRO A 703 26.45 -9.16 8.02
C PRO A 703 25.22 -9.99 8.40
N HIS A 704 24.01 -9.45 8.19
CA HIS A 704 22.75 -10.18 8.40
C HIS A 704 22.64 -11.49 7.60
N VAL A 705 23.19 -11.55 6.38
CA VAL A 705 23.21 -12.78 5.57
C VAL A 705 24.21 -13.78 6.12
N GLN A 706 25.37 -13.30 6.61
CA GLN A 706 26.35 -14.18 7.26
C GLN A 706 25.78 -14.80 8.54
N ALA A 707 25.11 -14.01 9.38
CA ALA A 707 24.39 -14.52 10.55
C ALA A 707 23.31 -15.53 10.14
N GLY A 708 22.57 -15.26 9.06
CA GLY A 708 21.51 -16.16 8.57
C GLY A 708 22.07 -17.48 8.07
N LEU A 709 23.19 -17.46 7.35
CA LEU A 709 23.89 -18.67 6.91
C LEU A 709 24.45 -19.48 8.10
N LYS A 710 24.99 -18.81 9.13
CA LYS A 710 25.42 -19.49 10.37
C LYS A 710 24.23 -20.16 11.06
N ALA A 711 23.11 -19.45 11.21
CA ALA A 711 21.89 -20.00 11.80
C ALA A 711 21.35 -21.19 10.99
N GLU A 712 21.25 -21.06 9.67
CA GLU A 712 20.79 -22.12 8.76
C GLU A 712 21.65 -23.39 8.86
N HIS A 713 22.97 -23.23 9.01
CA HIS A 713 23.87 -24.36 9.23
C HIS A 713 23.54 -25.09 10.54
N ILE A 714 23.35 -24.35 11.64
CA ILE A 714 23.03 -24.90 12.96
C ILE A 714 21.65 -25.58 12.97
N TYR A 715 20.64 -24.96 12.33
CA TYR A 715 19.33 -25.59 12.16
C TYR A 715 19.45 -26.93 11.44
N LYS A 716 20.24 -26.98 10.36
CA LYS A 716 20.48 -28.21 9.60
C LYS A 716 21.21 -29.28 10.41
N GLU A 717 22.22 -28.91 11.20
CA GLU A 717 22.93 -29.84 12.10
C GLU A 717 22.01 -30.43 13.16
N ARG A 718 21.03 -29.65 13.64
CA ARG A 718 20.00 -30.10 14.60
C ARG A 718 18.84 -30.87 13.95
N GLY A 719 18.87 -31.09 12.63
CA GLY A 719 17.79 -31.74 11.89
C GLY A 719 16.48 -30.93 11.85
N LEU A 720 16.56 -29.61 12.06
CA LEU A 720 15.44 -28.68 12.04
C LEU A 720 15.39 -27.93 10.71
N ASN A 721 14.21 -27.46 10.33
CA ASN A 721 14.04 -26.60 9.17
C ASN A 721 14.45 -25.17 9.51
N SER A 722 15.20 -24.53 8.62
CA SER A 722 15.55 -23.11 8.74
C SER A 722 14.29 -22.25 8.61
N PRO A 723 14.02 -21.32 9.54
CA PRO A 723 12.88 -20.40 9.44
C PRO A 723 13.14 -19.23 8.47
N PHE A 724 14.35 -19.11 7.92
CA PHE A 724 14.74 -17.98 7.09
C PHE A 724 14.35 -18.19 5.63
N SER A 725 13.51 -17.29 5.11
CA SER A 725 13.11 -17.22 3.72
C SER A 725 13.21 -15.80 3.19
N ALA A 726 13.04 -15.62 1.88
CA ALA A 726 12.98 -14.28 1.30
C ALA A 726 11.81 -13.49 1.92
N GLY A 727 12.15 -12.42 2.61
CA GLY A 727 11.22 -11.58 3.35
C GLY A 727 11.29 -11.73 4.87
N SER A 728 11.93 -12.78 5.40
CA SER A 728 12.15 -12.98 6.84
C SER A 728 13.08 -11.91 7.42
N TYR A 729 12.98 -11.66 8.72
CA TYR A 729 13.95 -10.89 9.47
C TYR A 729 14.95 -11.81 10.16
N ILE A 730 16.15 -11.29 10.39
CA ILE A 730 17.14 -11.90 11.26
C ILE A 730 17.62 -10.87 12.26
N GLU A 731 17.78 -11.34 13.49
CA GLU A 731 18.33 -10.59 14.60
C GLU A 731 19.72 -11.16 14.94
N TYR A 732 20.70 -10.28 15.04
CA TYR A 732 22.09 -10.69 15.21
C TYR A 732 22.89 -9.67 16.01
N LEU A 733 23.96 -10.15 16.63
CA LEU A 733 24.97 -9.35 17.31
C LEU A 733 26.26 -9.37 16.48
N MET A 734 27.03 -8.30 16.55
CA MET A 734 28.42 -8.28 16.11
C MET A 734 29.31 -8.76 17.26
N THR A 735 29.95 -9.90 17.05
CA THR A 735 30.87 -10.52 17.99
C THR A 735 32.31 -10.38 17.48
N VAL A 736 33.28 -10.76 18.29
CA VAL A 736 34.69 -10.81 17.88
C VAL A 736 34.95 -11.74 16.68
N ASN A 737 34.02 -12.66 16.40
CA ASN A 737 34.05 -13.57 15.24
C ASN A 737 33.04 -13.15 14.14
N GLY A 738 32.70 -11.86 14.10
CA GLY A 738 31.78 -11.27 13.15
C GLY A 738 30.30 -11.43 13.56
N PRO A 739 29.36 -11.32 12.61
CA PRO A 739 27.93 -11.37 12.93
C PRO A 739 27.51 -12.78 13.38
N GLU A 740 26.80 -12.88 14.50
CA GLU A 740 26.19 -14.12 15.00
C GLU A 740 24.69 -13.91 15.29
N PRO A 741 23.83 -14.85 14.90
CA PRO A 741 22.40 -14.79 15.23
C PRO A 741 22.22 -14.86 16.76
N ILE A 742 21.28 -14.10 17.33
CA ILE A 742 21.09 -14.04 18.79
C ILE A 742 20.86 -15.43 19.38
N GLU A 743 19.98 -16.21 18.75
CA GLU A 743 19.58 -17.57 19.18
C GLU A 743 20.76 -18.53 19.34
N PHE A 744 21.86 -18.30 18.62
CA PHE A 744 23.04 -19.16 18.61
C PHE A 744 24.34 -18.41 18.85
N SER A 745 24.27 -17.20 19.41
CA SER A 745 25.45 -16.41 19.71
C SER A 745 26.26 -17.09 20.81
N SER A 746 27.55 -17.29 20.55
CA SER A 746 28.46 -17.97 21.49
C SER A 746 29.75 -17.20 21.74
N SER A 747 30.10 -16.32 20.80
CA SER A 747 31.31 -15.52 20.89
C SER A 747 31.08 -14.25 21.73
N PRO A 748 32.11 -13.73 22.43
CA PRO A 748 32.02 -12.44 23.10
C PRO A 748 31.64 -11.31 22.14
N ILE A 749 30.83 -10.37 22.62
CA ILE A 749 30.41 -9.18 21.88
C ILE A 749 31.64 -8.29 21.58
N ASP A 750 31.72 -7.78 20.35
CA ASP A 750 32.74 -6.81 19.97
C ASP A 750 32.27 -5.39 20.33
N TYR A 751 32.52 -4.95 21.57
CA TYR A 751 32.10 -3.61 22.01
C TYR A 751 32.76 -2.48 21.21
N GLN A 752 33.98 -2.69 20.70
CA GLN A 752 34.66 -1.70 19.87
C GLN A 752 33.90 -1.47 18.56
N HIS A 753 33.33 -2.52 17.96
CA HIS A 753 32.45 -2.38 16.82
C HIS A 753 31.28 -1.42 17.10
N TYR A 754 30.62 -1.53 18.25
CA TYR A 754 29.48 -0.67 18.59
C TYR A 754 29.92 0.76 18.89
N LEU A 755 31.09 0.96 19.48
CA LEU A 755 31.67 2.29 19.65
C LEU A 755 31.90 2.97 18.28
N ASP A 756 32.60 2.30 17.37
CA ASP A 756 33.02 2.85 16.07
C ASP A 756 31.87 2.93 15.04
N LYS A 757 30.94 1.96 15.07
CA LYS A 757 29.93 1.80 14.02
C LYS A 757 28.54 2.19 14.46
N GLN A 758 28.27 2.32 15.77
CA GLN A 758 26.98 2.75 16.29
C GLN A 758 27.04 4.10 17.01
N LEU A 759 27.93 4.29 18.00
CA LEU A 759 27.97 5.52 18.78
C LEU A 759 28.65 6.67 18.04
N GLU A 760 29.87 6.47 17.54
CA GLU A 760 30.66 7.50 16.86
C GLU A 760 29.89 8.16 15.70
N PRO A 761 29.26 7.42 14.76
CA PRO A 761 28.57 8.05 13.63
C PRO A 761 27.37 8.92 14.06
N VAL A 762 26.71 8.53 15.15
CA VAL A 762 25.59 9.29 15.74
C VAL A 762 26.11 10.56 16.39
N CYS A 763 27.22 10.49 17.13
CA CYS A 763 27.77 11.63 17.84
C CYS A 763 28.40 12.65 16.87
N GLU A 764 29.27 12.20 15.97
CA GLU A 764 29.98 13.06 15.01
C GLU A 764 29.04 13.90 14.13
N SER A 765 27.85 13.37 13.84
CA SER A 765 26.83 14.08 13.05
C SER A 765 26.33 15.39 13.66
N ILE A 766 26.50 15.58 14.98
CA ILE A 766 26.14 16.83 15.69
C ILE A 766 27.34 17.49 16.36
N LEU A 767 28.30 16.70 16.89
CA LEU A 767 29.45 17.22 17.64
C LEU A 767 30.35 18.12 16.79
N THR A 768 30.51 17.79 15.51
CA THR A 768 31.27 18.60 14.54
C THR A 768 30.78 20.04 14.42
N PHE A 769 29.47 20.28 14.59
CA PHE A 769 28.88 21.62 14.53
C PHE A 769 29.03 22.42 15.82
N ILE A 770 29.40 21.78 16.92
CA ILE A 770 29.68 22.43 18.21
C ILE A 770 31.17 22.42 18.57
N GLY A 771 32.03 22.09 17.60
CA GLY A 771 33.49 22.16 17.75
C GLY A 771 34.11 21.04 18.57
N GLU A 772 33.43 19.90 18.70
CA GLU A 772 33.87 18.76 19.50
C GLU A 772 34.03 17.53 18.60
N ARG A 773 34.89 16.59 19.03
CA ARG A 773 35.07 15.30 18.36
C ARG A 773 34.81 14.18 19.35
N PHE A 774 34.16 13.12 18.88
CA PHE A 774 33.84 11.97 19.70
C PHE A 774 35.11 11.31 20.25
N GLU A 775 36.12 11.12 19.40
CA GLU A 775 37.42 10.55 19.78
C GLU A 775 38.07 11.28 20.97
N ASP A 776 38.01 12.62 21.00
CA ASP A 776 38.63 13.43 22.05
C ASP A 776 37.93 13.25 23.41
N LEU A 777 36.66 12.86 23.39
CA LEU A 777 35.82 12.69 24.58
C LEU A 777 35.85 11.26 25.12
N THR A 778 36.20 10.28 24.28
CA THR A 778 36.19 8.85 24.60
C THR A 778 37.59 8.23 24.64
N ALA A 779 38.63 8.97 24.26
CA ALA A 779 40.02 8.52 24.43
C ALA A 779 40.29 8.19 25.91
N PRO A 780 40.97 7.06 26.21
CA PRO A 780 41.36 6.75 27.58
C PRO A 780 42.19 7.91 28.13
N GLN A 781 41.83 8.45 29.30
CA GLN A 781 42.68 9.40 30.03
C GLN A 781 43.98 8.71 30.44
N GLY A 782 44.95 8.66 29.53
CA GLY A 782 46.15 7.85 29.70
C GLY A 782 47.13 8.00 28.56
N LYS A 783 47.61 9.23 28.33
CA LYS A 783 48.94 9.54 27.75
C LYS A 783 49.18 11.06 27.81
N LEU A 784 49.39 11.55 29.02
CA LEU A 784 49.99 12.86 29.27
C LEU A 784 50.94 12.72 30.47
N PHE A 785 51.99 11.94 30.27
CA PHE A 785 53.28 12.03 30.96
C PHE A 785 54.38 11.47 30.05
#